data_AF-A0AA46AK74-F1
#
_entry.id   AF-A0AA46AK74-F1
#
_cell.length_a   1.000
_cell.length_b   1.000
_cell.length_c   1.000
_cell.angle_alpha   90.00
_cell.angle_beta   90.00
_cell.angle_gamma   90.00
#
_symmetry.space_group_name_H-M   'P 1'
#
loop_
_entity.id
_entity.type
_entity.pdbx_description
1 polymer ?
#
loop_
_entity_poly.entity_id
_entity_poly.type
_entity_poly.pdbx_seq_one_letter_code
_entity_poly.pdbx_strand_id
1 'polypeptide(L)'
;MKMKQRLALVIILALVLSVIAPAGLPVYGDAGGSAAANHTFHINEGNITIASGTGEHAGKIAVTHQSSPSVTAFVYAADNIIITGTTTTNRVVVNSGVTANITLSDANISRTSFSLSICVFDMSGAIVNLTLVGDNFLRSNSLQPGLKVPEGATLTIKGPGSLKAENAFTGSSSAGIGGSNNQAGGIINIIGGTITAMGGNSGAGLGGGGLGNGGTINISGGTVTAIGGDYGAGIGGGTGGSGGIINITGGTVSAAGGRAAAGIGGGLNGGSGTVSISGNARVTATGGGPILERQNGWDIGSGSDNTSNGTLRIQGDGNQNPTVIFTTYGVDAGIPEGVEKPYTYCTIEGAGARDKNGVMIDGAYGPEAKDQAPLIVTGAPTSLIIGETCNLSSLISGGSTTGAITYSVSGSGVDVSHEGIVTAVEAGTAAITVTKEGDTYFSAVSTTVTVNIAAPVMPTIHPASVNYDLTAPTDRFTTITWGSAASVTAVVHGSENLVLGTDYTVNGNKLTLQADYLEALTLTAGEVMEFSIWFNNNSTETLTVHVVKGSIPSDNANLKSLTISAGTLNPGFSENALQYSVNVDNRVTSIKLTTVTADSNATVTINGTKVISGNVIPISLNTGNNMITILITAENGSTKTYAIHMNRAAASGGGGSGGGTSGSNRDKQQQTNETEKTEEIKEIEGSKDTQEASPPQKRILLTIGKREIVLNNETHQLDAMPFIDGETNRILVPLKFISEALGATVAWLPETRQVLITEGDTEILLTIGSKEVLVNGEMILIDTEPRIIPPGRTFVPLRVIGELLGATVTYDEGTREIRIEK
;
A
#
# COMPACT_ATOMS: atom_id res chain seq x y z
N MET A 1 -6.21 -8.29 31.66
CA MET A 1 -6.47 -9.74 31.79
C MET A 1 -5.29 -10.50 31.19
N LYS A 2 -4.20 -10.62 31.94
CA LYS A 2 -2.99 -11.36 31.59
C LYS A 2 -3.20 -12.82 31.99
N MET A 3 -3.40 -13.73 31.03
CA MET A 3 -3.21 -15.21 31.13
C MET A 3 -3.92 -15.95 29.97
N LYS A 4 -3.62 -15.65 28.69
CA LYS A 4 -3.99 -16.53 27.55
C LYS A 4 -2.96 -16.55 26.39
N GLN A 5 -1.72 -16.13 26.62
CA GLN A 5 -0.66 -16.04 25.60
C GLN A 5 0.43 -17.13 25.70
N ARG A 6 0.12 -18.34 26.18
CA ARG A 6 1.07 -19.48 26.18
C ARG A 6 0.47 -20.82 25.73
N LEU A 7 -0.51 -20.81 24.83
CA LEU A 7 -1.11 -22.06 24.32
C LEU A 7 -1.26 -22.16 22.80
N ALA A 8 -0.80 -21.16 22.03
CA ALA A 8 -0.85 -21.19 20.56
C ALA A 8 0.54 -21.35 19.90
N LEU A 9 1.59 -21.65 20.69
CA LEU A 9 2.96 -21.88 20.20
C LEU A 9 3.38 -23.37 20.30
N VAL A 10 2.44 -24.29 20.50
CA VAL A 10 2.70 -25.74 20.73
C VAL A 10 2.22 -26.61 19.54
N ILE A 11 1.65 -26.04 18.48
CA ILE A 11 1.07 -26.83 17.37
C ILE A 11 1.99 -26.90 16.12
N ILE A 12 3.11 -26.17 16.07
CA ILE A 12 4.06 -26.22 14.94
C ILE A 12 5.32 -27.07 15.24
N LEU A 13 5.48 -27.57 16.48
CA LEU A 13 6.58 -28.48 16.86
C LEU A 13 6.20 -29.97 16.88
N ALA A 14 4.98 -30.33 16.44
CA ALA A 14 4.45 -31.69 16.50
C ALA A 14 4.43 -32.45 15.15
N LEU A 15 4.98 -31.89 14.07
CA LEU A 15 5.00 -32.53 12.75
C LEU A 15 6.40 -32.97 12.26
N VAL A 16 7.42 -32.89 13.13
CA VAL A 16 8.78 -33.40 12.84
C VAL A 16 9.11 -34.67 13.66
N LEU A 17 8.16 -35.23 14.42
CA LEU A 17 8.37 -36.48 15.19
C LEU A 17 7.35 -37.59 14.92
N SER A 18 6.60 -37.55 13.82
CA SER A 18 5.61 -38.58 13.47
C SER A 18 5.89 -39.25 12.13
N VAL A 19 7.13 -39.70 11.90
CA VAL A 19 7.44 -40.81 10.97
C VAL A 19 8.59 -41.65 11.53
N ILE A 20 8.45 -42.12 12.78
CA ILE A 20 9.17 -43.31 13.26
C ILE A 20 8.14 -44.19 13.97
N ALA A 21 7.49 -45.03 13.18
CA ALA A 21 7.04 -46.40 13.51
C ALA A 21 5.92 -46.80 12.53
N PRO A 22 6.22 -47.49 11.42
CA PRO A 22 5.23 -48.43 10.91
C PRO A 22 5.11 -49.58 11.91
N ALA A 23 3.87 -49.91 12.23
CA ALA A 23 3.48 -50.99 13.12
C ALA A 23 4.20 -52.31 12.80
N GLY A 24 4.74 -52.95 13.84
CA GLY A 24 5.41 -54.24 13.74
C GLY A 24 6.25 -54.56 14.96
N LEU A 25 5.64 -54.63 16.14
CA LEU A 25 6.25 -55.32 17.28
C LEU A 25 6.29 -56.82 16.99
N PRO A 26 7.46 -57.48 17.11
CA PRO A 26 7.53 -58.73 17.83
C PRO A 26 8.03 -58.43 19.24
N VAL A 27 7.18 -58.76 20.21
CA VAL A 27 7.50 -58.85 21.63
C VAL A 27 8.51 -59.99 21.86
N TYR A 28 9.60 -59.68 22.58
CA TYR A 28 10.44 -60.47 23.51
C TYR A 28 11.91 -60.06 23.29
N GLY A 29 12.73 -59.64 24.25
CA GLY A 29 12.65 -59.61 25.70
C GLY A 29 14.10 -59.73 26.20
N ASP A 30 14.72 -58.64 26.65
CA ASP A 30 15.57 -58.69 27.83
C ASP A 30 15.68 -57.29 28.44
N ALA A 31 15.33 -57.23 29.72
CA ALA A 31 15.55 -56.10 30.59
C ALA A 31 16.99 -56.22 31.12
N GLY A 32 17.95 -55.75 30.34
CA GLY A 32 19.35 -55.68 30.75
C GLY A 32 20.03 -54.56 29.97
N GLY A 33 20.41 -53.49 30.66
CA GLY A 33 21.18 -52.37 30.12
C GLY A 33 22.62 -52.74 29.78
N SER A 34 22.83 -53.77 28.95
CA SER A 34 24.13 -54.03 28.32
C SER A 34 24.25 -53.15 27.09
N ALA A 35 25.37 -52.41 26.99
CA ALA A 35 25.68 -51.66 25.79
C ALA A 35 25.67 -52.60 24.56
N ALA A 36 25.12 -52.13 23.45
CA ALA A 36 25.11 -52.85 22.17
C ALA A 36 26.53 -53.32 21.81
N ALA A 37 26.68 -54.60 21.46
CA ALA A 37 27.97 -55.15 21.09
C ALA A 37 28.34 -54.75 19.64
N ASN A 38 29.63 -54.58 19.38
CA ASN A 38 30.15 -54.32 18.05
C ASN A 38 30.65 -55.62 17.41
N HIS A 39 30.20 -55.91 16.19
CA HIS A 39 30.61 -57.08 15.41
C HIS A 39 31.20 -56.62 14.08
N THR A 40 32.48 -56.89 13.83
CA THR A 40 33.20 -56.38 12.64
C THR A 40 33.29 -57.44 11.56
N PHE A 41 33.01 -57.04 10.32
CA PHE A 41 33.06 -57.87 9.13
C PHE A 41 33.84 -57.16 8.02
N HIS A 42 34.81 -57.85 7.44
CA HIS A 42 35.67 -57.33 6.38
C HIS A 42 35.10 -57.66 4.99
N ILE A 43 34.60 -56.67 4.27
CA ILE A 43 33.93 -56.88 2.97
C ILE A 43 34.86 -57.43 1.88
N ASN A 44 36.18 -57.34 2.05
CA ASN A 44 37.17 -57.91 1.15
C ASN A 44 37.24 -59.45 1.22
N GLU A 45 36.70 -60.07 2.26
CA GLU A 45 36.77 -61.52 2.48
C GLU A 45 35.57 -62.29 1.90
N GLY A 46 34.46 -61.62 1.57
CA GLY A 46 33.30 -62.23 0.96
C GLY A 46 32.07 -61.32 0.92
N ASN A 47 30.98 -61.78 0.32
CA ASN A 47 29.70 -61.08 0.42
C ASN A 47 29.19 -61.12 1.87
N ILE A 48 28.49 -60.07 2.28
CA ILE A 48 27.82 -60.00 3.57
C ILE A 48 26.30 -60.00 3.34
N THR A 49 25.61 -61.00 3.89
CA THR A 49 24.15 -61.10 3.87
C THR A 49 23.62 -60.99 5.29
N ILE A 50 22.70 -60.05 5.51
CA ILE A 50 22.06 -59.78 6.79
C ILE A 50 20.59 -60.20 6.67
N ALA A 51 20.18 -61.20 7.44
CA ALA A 51 18.86 -61.82 7.36
C ALA A 51 18.27 -62.05 8.76
N SER A 52 16.96 -62.31 8.84
CA SER A 52 16.35 -62.79 10.07
C SER A 52 16.88 -64.18 10.43
N GLY A 53 17.26 -64.37 11.69
CA GLY A 53 17.63 -65.69 12.22
C GLY A 53 16.45 -66.65 12.17
N THR A 54 16.76 -67.93 11.96
CA THR A 54 15.77 -69.02 11.85
C THR A 54 16.06 -70.10 12.89
N GLY A 55 15.10 -70.99 13.14
CA GLY A 55 15.25 -72.09 14.10
C GLY A 55 15.58 -71.61 15.50
N GLU A 56 16.66 -72.14 16.09
CA GLU A 56 17.15 -71.78 17.43
C GLU A 56 17.64 -70.32 17.55
N HIS A 57 17.79 -69.62 16.42
CA HIS A 57 18.19 -68.22 16.36
C HIS A 57 17.05 -67.30 15.94
N ALA A 58 15.80 -67.77 15.97
CA ALA A 58 14.63 -66.93 15.77
C ALA A 58 14.66 -65.73 16.74
N GLY A 59 14.40 -64.53 16.22
CA GLY A 59 14.50 -63.27 16.98
C GLY A 59 15.90 -62.61 17.00
N LYS A 60 16.92 -63.27 16.44
CA LYS A 60 18.25 -62.66 16.18
C LYS A 60 18.41 -62.25 14.72
N ILE A 61 19.47 -61.52 14.42
CA ILE A 61 19.92 -61.22 13.06
C ILE A 61 21.05 -62.17 12.70
N ALA A 62 20.91 -62.88 11.58
CA ALA A 62 21.95 -63.71 10.98
C ALA A 62 22.80 -62.86 10.02
N VAL A 63 24.07 -62.66 10.35
CA VAL A 63 25.06 -62.01 9.48
C VAL A 63 25.94 -63.09 8.88
N THR A 64 25.64 -63.45 7.64
CA THR A 64 26.38 -64.46 6.87
C THR A 64 27.44 -63.81 6.02
N HIS A 65 28.69 -64.14 6.33
CA HIS A 65 29.85 -63.79 5.56
C HIS A 65 30.22 -64.96 4.63
N GLN A 66 30.12 -64.75 3.33
CA GLN A 66 30.34 -65.77 2.30
C GLN A 66 31.83 -65.96 2.00
N SER A 67 32.62 -66.23 3.03
CA SER A 67 34.00 -66.70 2.95
C SER A 67 34.07 -68.18 2.56
N SER A 68 35.27 -68.73 2.41
CA SER A 68 35.49 -70.18 2.24
C SER A 68 36.25 -70.73 3.47
N PRO A 69 35.59 -71.46 4.40
CA PRO A 69 34.16 -71.74 4.48
C PRO A 69 33.34 -70.50 4.88
N SER A 70 32.02 -70.50 4.61
CA SER A 70 31.14 -69.40 4.99
C SER A 70 30.93 -69.38 6.50
N VAL A 71 30.89 -68.18 7.08
CA VAL A 71 30.73 -67.98 8.53
C VAL A 71 29.46 -67.18 8.76
N THR A 72 28.59 -67.65 9.64
CA THR A 72 27.38 -66.92 10.06
C THR A 72 27.49 -66.55 11.54
N ALA A 73 27.38 -65.25 11.83
CA ALA A 73 27.25 -64.74 13.19
C ALA A 73 25.79 -64.42 13.49
N PHE A 74 25.34 -64.66 14.73
CA PHE A 74 23.99 -64.32 15.18
C PHE A 74 24.06 -63.20 16.22
N VAL A 75 23.56 -62.03 15.85
CA VAL A 75 23.65 -60.79 16.64
C VAL A 75 22.27 -60.33 17.09
N TYR A 76 22.21 -59.53 18.15
CA TYR A 76 20.95 -58.93 18.59
C TYR A 76 20.58 -57.72 17.74
N ALA A 77 19.29 -57.38 17.63
CA ALA A 77 18.85 -56.22 16.87
C ALA A 77 19.42 -54.88 17.38
N ALA A 78 19.79 -54.82 18.66
CA ALA A 78 20.45 -53.67 19.26
C ALA A 78 21.95 -53.58 18.92
N ASP A 79 22.59 -54.70 18.57
CA ASP A 79 24.02 -54.75 18.26
C ASP A 79 24.36 -53.95 17.00
N ASN A 80 25.61 -53.56 16.89
CA ASN A 80 26.14 -52.80 15.76
C ASN A 80 26.99 -53.69 14.85
N ILE A 81 26.63 -53.75 13.57
CA ILE A 81 27.34 -54.50 12.54
C ILE A 81 28.30 -53.55 11.82
N ILE A 82 29.59 -53.66 12.09
CA ILE A 82 30.63 -52.84 11.47
C ILE A 82 31.10 -53.53 10.18
N ILE A 83 31.01 -52.84 9.05
CA ILE A 83 31.50 -53.28 7.75
C ILE A 83 32.67 -52.39 7.35
N THR A 84 33.80 -53.00 7.01
CA THR A 84 35.04 -52.29 6.63
C THR A 84 35.76 -53.00 5.49
N GLY A 85 36.66 -52.29 4.81
CA GLY A 85 37.53 -52.86 3.78
C GLY A 85 37.14 -52.46 2.36
N THR A 86 37.98 -52.86 1.39
CA THR A 86 37.85 -52.48 -0.02
C THR A 86 37.65 -53.70 -0.91
N THR A 87 36.70 -53.66 -1.84
CA THR A 87 36.43 -54.76 -2.77
C THR A 87 35.88 -54.26 -4.11
N THR A 88 36.09 -55.05 -5.17
CA THR A 88 35.46 -54.83 -6.48
C THR A 88 34.51 -55.94 -6.90
N THR A 89 34.32 -56.95 -6.05
CA THR A 89 33.59 -58.19 -6.39
C THR A 89 32.48 -58.50 -5.41
N ASN A 90 32.57 -58.03 -4.17
CA ASN A 90 31.63 -58.42 -3.11
C ASN A 90 30.53 -57.37 -2.93
N ARG A 91 29.52 -57.69 -2.11
CA ARG A 91 28.38 -56.81 -1.83
C ARG A 91 27.82 -57.02 -0.43
N VAL A 92 26.99 -56.09 -0.01
CA VAL A 92 26.14 -56.17 1.19
C VAL A 92 24.69 -56.33 0.78
N VAL A 93 23.98 -57.28 1.39
CA VAL A 93 22.53 -57.48 1.19
C VAL A 93 21.85 -57.54 2.55
N VAL A 94 20.86 -56.68 2.77
CA VAL A 94 19.98 -56.70 3.93
C VAL A 94 18.60 -57.17 3.46
N ASN A 95 18.19 -58.34 3.90
CA ASN A 95 16.95 -58.96 3.46
C ASN A 95 15.73 -58.22 3.99
N SER A 96 14.62 -58.31 3.24
CA SER A 96 13.34 -57.74 3.62
C SER A 96 12.88 -58.18 5.02
N GLY A 97 12.27 -57.26 5.77
CA GLY A 97 11.79 -57.49 7.13
C GLY A 97 12.86 -57.41 8.22
N VAL A 98 14.13 -57.15 7.87
CA VAL A 98 15.21 -56.96 8.84
C VAL A 98 15.30 -55.49 9.27
N THR A 99 15.45 -55.26 10.57
CA THR A 99 15.90 -53.97 11.13
C THR A 99 17.32 -54.12 11.65
N ALA A 100 18.30 -53.39 11.12
CA ALA A 100 19.71 -53.54 11.48
C ALA A 100 20.42 -52.20 11.73
N ASN A 101 21.29 -52.16 12.74
CA ASN A 101 22.25 -51.07 12.94
C ASN A 101 23.57 -51.45 12.26
N ILE A 102 23.98 -50.67 11.27
CA ILE A 102 25.18 -50.93 10.47
C ILE A 102 26.11 -49.73 10.57
N THR A 103 27.40 -49.97 10.79
CA THR A 103 28.44 -48.95 10.66
C THR A 103 29.25 -49.25 9.40
N LEU A 104 29.34 -48.30 8.47
CA LEU A 104 30.36 -48.34 7.42
C LEU A 104 31.60 -47.62 7.95
N SER A 105 32.74 -48.30 7.96
CA SER A 105 34.02 -47.77 8.41
C SER A 105 35.08 -48.02 7.35
N ASP A 106 35.40 -47.00 6.55
CA ASP A 106 36.33 -47.11 5.42
C ASP A 106 35.96 -48.26 4.46
N ALA A 107 34.66 -48.40 4.21
CA ALA A 107 34.09 -49.45 3.36
C ALA A 107 33.97 -48.95 1.91
N ASN A 108 34.80 -49.50 1.01
CA ASN A 108 34.88 -49.11 -0.39
C ASN A 108 34.50 -50.28 -1.30
N ILE A 109 33.26 -50.31 -1.78
CA ILE A 109 32.67 -51.39 -2.56
C ILE A 109 32.37 -50.86 -3.98
N SER A 110 33.18 -51.26 -4.95
CA SER A 110 33.10 -50.71 -6.32
C SER A 110 33.03 -51.79 -7.39
N ARG A 111 31.85 -52.03 -7.94
CA ARG A 111 31.63 -53.01 -9.00
C ARG A 111 31.48 -52.33 -10.35
N THR A 112 32.40 -52.61 -11.26
CA THR A 112 32.41 -52.04 -12.62
C THR A 112 32.14 -53.07 -13.72
N SER A 113 32.05 -54.37 -13.40
CA SER A 113 31.74 -55.40 -14.39
C SER A 113 30.27 -55.35 -14.82
N PHE A 114 30.03 -55.39 -16.13
CA PHE A 114 28.69 -55.29 -16.74
C PHE A 114 28.00 -56.65 -16.94
N SER A 115 28.58 -57.74 -16.44
CA SER A 115 28.11 -59.10 -16.73
C SER A 115 26.77 -59.46 -16.06
N LEU A 116 26.40 -58.77 -14.97
CA LEU A 116 25.17 -59.00 -14.20
C LEU A 116 24.71 -57.69 -13.55
N SER A 117 23.41 -57.38 -13.51
CA SER A 117 22.87 -56.23 -12.77
C SER A 117 22.87 -56.52 -11.26
N ILE A 118 23.80 -55.91 -10.52
CA ILE A 118 24.03 -56.19 -9.09
C ILE A 118 24.25 -54.87 -8.34
N CYS A 119 23.45 -54.67 -7.29
CA CYS A 119 23.68 -53.59 -6.34
C CYS A 119 24.78 -53.98 -5.32
N VAL A 120 25.68 -53.05 -5.02
CA VAL A 120 26.73 -53.26 -4.00
C VAL A 120 26.21 -53.20 -2.58
N PHE A 121 25.10 -52.49 -2.35
CA PHE A 121 24.42 -52.43 -1.08
C PHE A 121 22.90 -52.43 -1.30
N ASP A 122 22.27 -53.60 -1.16
CA ASP A 122 20.83 -53.79 -1.33
C ASP A 122 20.13 -53.89 0.03
N MET A 123 19.12 -53.06 0.28
CA MET A 123 18.29 -53.13 1.48
C MET A 123 16.78 -53.18 1.16
N SER A 124 16.41 -53.88 0.09
CA SER A 124 15.02 -54.00 -0.38
C SER A 124 14.07 -54.53 0.70
N GLY A 125 13.20 -53.66 1.23
CA GLY A 125 12.22 -53.97 2.28
C GLY A 125 12.78 -54.04 3.70
N ALA A 126 14.00 -53.56 3.92
CA ALA A 126 14.64 -53.52 5.23
C ALA A 126 14.62 -52.12 5.86
N ILE A 127 14.84 -52.07 7.18
CA ILE A 127 15.09 -50.84 7.94
C ILE A 127 16.56 -50.83 8.36
N VAL A 128 17.34 -49.86 7.88
CA VAL A 128 18.78 -49.77 8.16
C VAL A 128 19.10 -48.45 8.85
N ASN A 129 19.69 -48.53 10.04
CA ASN A 129 20.31 -47.40 10.72
C ASN A 129 21.81 -47.40 10.42
N LEU A 130 22.22 -46.61 9.43
CA LEU A 130 23.58 -46.52 8.91
C LEU A 130 24.39 -45.45 9.66
N THR A 131 25.49 -45.84 10.29
CA THR A 131 26.48 -44.93 10.87
C THR A 131 27.70 -44.86 9.97
N LEU A 132 28.11 -43.66 9.56
CA LEU A 132 29.28 -43.43 8.73
C LEU A 132 30.48 -43.09 9.60
N VAL A 133 31.57 -43.83 9.41
CA VAL A 133 32.90 -43.59 9.96
C VAL A 133 33.90 -43.65 8.80
N GLY A 134 34.89 -42.75 8.81
CA GLY A 134 35.88 -42.68 7.73
C GLY A 134 35.25 -42.38 6.36
N ASP A 135 35.94 -42.81 5.30
CA ASP A 135 35.52 -42.56 3.92
C ASP A 135 34.94 -43.81 3.26
N ASN A 136 33.66 -43.73 2.89
CA ASN A 136 32.93 -44.88 2.34
C ASN A 136 32.51 -44.62 0.90
N PHE A 137 32.64 -45.64 0.06
CA PHE A 137 32.32 -45.55 -1.35
C PHE A 137 31.50 -46.75 -1.79
N LEU A 138 30.34 -46.49 -2.38
CA LEU A 138 29.43 -47.49 -2.91
C LEU A 138 29.18 -47.22 -4.39
N ARG A 139 29.73 -48.05 -5.26
CA ARG A 139 29.53 -47.95 -6.71
C ARG A 139 28.97 -49.24 -7.28
N SER A 140 27.71 -49.18 -7.70
CA SER A 140 27.03 -50.28 -8.39
C SER A 140 27.27 -50.27 -9.90
N ASN A 141 26.95 -51.39 -10.55
CA ASN A 141 26.95 -51.50 -12.00
C ASN A 141 25.55 -51.21 -12.60
N SER A 142 25.34 -51.61 -13.86
CA SER A 142 24.17 -51.23 -14.67
C SER A 142 22.81 -51.41 -13.97
N LEU A 143 21.98 -50.36 -14.05
CA LEU A 143 20.59 -50.25 -13.57
C LEU A 143 20.39 -50.31 -12.05
N GLN A 144 21.46 -50.25 -11.26
CA GLN A 144 21.38 -50.31 -9.80
C GLN A 144 21.96 -49.05 -9.14
N PRO A 145 21.35 -48.58 -8.05
CA PRO A 145 21.89 -47.47 -7.28
C PRO A 145 23.13 -47.90 -6.51
N GLY A 146 23.99 -46.95 -6.13
CA GLY A 146 25.12 -47.22 -5.24
C GLY A 146 24.64 -47.79 -3.90
N LEU A 147 23.52 -47.25 -3.39
CA LEU A 147 22.80 -47.76 -2.24
C LEU A 147 21.29 -47.86 -2.55
N LYS A 148 20.76 -49.08 -2.57
CA LYS A 148 19.37 -49.32 -2.99
C LYS A 148 18.39 -49.17 -1.84
N VAL A 149 17.58 -48.13 -1.89
CA VAL A 149 16.49 -47.83 -0.96
C VAL A 149 15.19 -47.71 -1.75
N PRO A 150 14.55 -48.83 -2.09
CA PRO A 150 13.30 -48.82 -2.84
C PRO A 150 12.10 -48.55 -1.93
N GLU A 151 10.92 -48.32 -2.53
CA GLU A 151 9.65 -48.28 -1.80
C GLU A 151 9.51 -49.46 -0.83
N GLY A 152 9.08 -49.16 0.40
CA GLY A 152 8.99 -50.13 1.51
C GLY A 152 10.29 -50.31 2.32
N ALA A 153 11.42 -49.78 1.88
CA ALA A 153 12.65 -49.71 2.69
C ALA A 153 12.79 -48.38 3.42
N THR A 154 13.46 -48.38 4.58
CA THR A 154 13.77 -47.17 5.35
C THR A 154 15.25 -47.12 5.69
N LEU A 155 15.94 -46.09 5.21
CA LEU A 155 17.34 -45.82 5.52
C LEU A 155 17.45 -44.60 6.44
N THR A 156 18.23 -44.70 7.50
CA THR A 156 18.61 -43.57 8.35
C THR A 156 20.14 -43.46 8.39
N ILE A 157 20.70 -42.36 7.89
CA ILE A 157 22.15 -42.10 7.85
C ILE A 157 22.55 -41.10 8.94
N LYS A 158 23.60 -41.44 9.70
CA LYS A 158 24.19 -40.60 10.76
C LYS A 158 25.71 -40.81 10.82
N GLY A 159 26.37 -40.12 11.75
CA GLY A 159 27.80 -40.25 12.02
C GLY A 159 28.63 -39.20 11.29
N PRO A 160 29.92 -39.04 11.64
CA PRO A 160 30.78 -37.99 11.11
C PRO A 160 31.43 -38.32 9.76
N GLY A 161 31.41 -39.59 9.33
CA GLY A 161 32.09 -40.05 8.11
C GLY A 161 31.43 -39.60 6.80
N SER A 162 32.05 -39.99 5.68
CA SER A 162 31.56 -39.69 4.34
C SER A 162 30.98 -40.94 3.65
N LEU A 163 30.03 -40.71 2.74
CA LEU A 163 29.51 -41.72 1.83
C LEU A 163 29.38 -41.11 0.44
N LYS A 164 30.10 -41.66 -0.53
CA LYS A 164 29.85 -41.43 -1.95
C LYS A 164 29.14 -42.64 -2.56
N ALA A 165 27.94 -42.43 -3.08
CA ALA A 165 27.11 -43.46 -3.70
C ALA A 165 26.81 -43.11 -5.16
N GLU A 166 27.23 -43.97 -6.08
CA GLU A 166 27.07 -43.74 -7.52
C GLU A 166 26.83 -45.04 -8.30
N ASN A 167 26.56 -44.90 -9.59
CA ASN A 167 26.52 -46.00 -10.54
C ASN A 167 27.65 -45.85 -11.56
N ALA A 168 28.20 -46.96 -12.05
CA ALA A 168 29.32 -46.96 -12.99
C ALA A 168 28.91 -46.78 -14.45
N PHE A 169 27.63 -46.95 -14.78
CA PHE A 169 27.16 -47.01 -16.17
C PHE A 169 26.46 -45.72 -16.60
N THR A 170 27.01 -45.04 -17.59
CA THR A 170 26.50 -43.74 -18.07
C THR A 170 25.08 -43.79 -18.65
N GLY A 171 24.57 -44.97 -19.00
CA GLY A 171 23.18 -45.20 -19.45
C GLY A 171 22.26 -45.80 -18.38
N SER A 172 22.68 -45.84 -17.10
CA SER A 172 21.88 -46.42 -16.03
C SER A 172 20.67 -45.55 -15.71
N SER A 173 19.54 -46.15 -15.43
CA SER A 173 18.34 -45.42 -15.00
C SER A 173 18.08 -45.61 -13.49
N SER A 174 19.11 -45.64 -12.67
CA SER A 174 19.01 -45.82 -11.21
C SER A 174 19.34 -44.55 -10.44
N ALA A 175 18.82 -44.41 -9.22
CA ALA A 175 19.25 -43.34 -8.33
C ALA A 175 20.72 -43.50 -7.89
N GLY A 176 21.33 -42.49 -7.27
CA GLY A 176 22.59 -42.66 -6.54
C GLY A 176 22.34 -43.42 -5.22
N ILE A 177 21.40 -42.88 -4.42
CA ILE A 177 20.80 -43.53 -3.26
C ILE A 177 19.29 -43.53 -3.46
N GLY A 178 18.67 -44.71 -3.48
CA GLY A 178 17.22 -44.83 -3.67
C GLY A 178 16.80 -45.96 -4.60
N GLY A 179 15.87 -45.69 -5.51
CA GLY A 179 15.28 -46.70 -6.39
C GLY A 179 16.20 -47.16 -7.53
N SER A 180 16.02 -48.42 -7.94
CA SER A 180 16.53 -48.93 -9.22
C SER A 180 15.67 -48.43 -10.40
N ASN A 181 16.02 -48.80 -11.63
CA ASN A 181 15.20 -48.47 -12.80
C ASN A 181 13.73 -48.88 -12.62
N ASN A 182 12.80 -47.98 -12.96
CA ASN A 182 11.35 -48.11 -12.79
C ASN A 182 10.89 -48.29 -11.34
N GLN A 183 11.68 -47.85 -10.36
CA GLN A 183 11.39 -48.03 -8.95
C GLN A 183 11.44 -46.69 -8.21
N ALA A 184 10.40 -46.43 -7.41
CA ALA A 184 10.36 -45.29 -6.52
C ALA A 184 11.39 -45.43 -5.39
N GLY A 185 11.87 -44.29 -4.89
CA GLY A 185 12.64 -44.23 -3.66
C GLY A 185 11.80 -44.64 -2.45
N GLY A 186 12.44 -45.23 -1.45
CA GLY A 186 11.87 -45.51 -0.14
C GLY A 186 11.87 -44.29 0.78
N ILE A 187 12.01 -44.55 2.08
CA ILE A 187 12.22 -43.50 3.09
C ILE A 187 13.72 -43.33 3.30
N ILE A 188 14.24 -42.13 3.09
CA ILE A 188 15.67 -41.80 3.26
C ILE A 188 15.77 -40.66 4.26
N ASN A 189 16.32 -40.93 5.44
CA ASN A 189 16.57 -39.95 6.50
C ASN A 189 18.07 -39.68 6.60
N ILE A 190 18.48 -38.41 6.50
CA ILE A 190 19.88 -37.97 6.66
C ILE A 190 19.94 -37.03 7.86
N ILE A 191 20.59 -37.49 8.93
CA ILE A 191 20.74 -36.77 10.19
C ILE A 191 22.17 -36.21 10.34
N GLY A 192 23.14 -36.79 9.63
CA GLY A 192 24.54 -36.37 9.66
C GLY A 192 25.39 -37.07 8.60
N GLY A 193 26.68 -36.70 8.55
CA GLY A 193 27.66 -37.23 7.61
C GLY A 193 27.85 -36.34 6.38
N THR A 194 28.82 -36.70 5.55
CA THR A 194 29.07 -36.06 4.24
C THR A 194 28.63 -36.99 3.13
N ILE A 195 27.51 -36.71 2.48
CA ILE A 195 26.87 -37.57 1.50
C ILE A 195 27.02 -37.00 0.10
N THR A 196 27.54 -37.80 -0.83
CA THR A 196 27.53 -37.48 -2.27
C THR A 196 26.76 -38.57 -3.00
N ALA A 197 25.63 -38.24 -3.59
CA ALA A 197 24.79 -39.20 -4.32
C ALA A 197 24.66 -38.79 -5.79
N MET A 198 25.02 -39.69 -6.69
CA MET A 198 25.05 -39.44 -8.13
C MET A 198 24.15 -40.43 -8.87
N GLY A 199 23.11 -39.90 -9.49
CA GLY A 199 22.15 -40.63 -10.30
C GLY A 199 22.75 -41.17 -11.59
N GLY A 200 22.15 -42.22 -12.14
CA GLY A 200 22.42 -42.66 -13.51
C GLY A 200 21.69 -41.74 -14.49
N ASN A 201 21.98 -41.85 -15.79
CA ASN A 201 21.33 -41.12 -16.89
C ASN A 201 19.91 -40.61 -16.64
N SER A 202 19.01 -41.47 -16.16
CA SER A 202 17.60 -41.12 -15.93
C SER A 202 17.17 -41.17 -14.45
N GLY A 203 18.09 -41.41 -13.53
CA GLY A 203 17.79 -41.51 -12.10
C GLY A 203 18.21 -40.27 -11.31
N ALA A 204 17.56 -40.06 -10.16
CA ALA A 204 17.87 -38.96 -9.27
C ALA A 204 19.22 -39.17 -8.54
N GLY A 205 19.83 -38.09 -8.04
CA GLY A 205 20.93 -38.23 -7.08
C GLY A 205 20.46 -38.97 -5.83
N LEU A 206 19.47 -38.39 -5.16
CA LEU A 206 18.71 -38.99 -4.05
C LEU A 206 17.25 -39.19 -4.48
N GLY A 207 16.72 -40.41 -4.40
CA GLY A 207 15.29 -40.67 -4.60
C GLY A 207 14.98 -41.75 -5.62
N GLY A 208 14.25 -41.41 -6.68
CA GLY A 208 13.74 -42.38 -7.65
C GLY A 208 14.75 -42.81 -8.72
N GLY A 209 14.65 -44.05 -9.20
CA GLY A 209 15.24 -44.41 -10.50
C GLY A 209 14.45 -43.81 -11.65
N GLY A 210 14.84 -44.07 -12.90
CA GLY A 210 14.10 -43.66 -14.10
C GLY A 210 12.67 -44.17 -14.05
N LEU A 211 11.70 -43.30 -14.37
CA LEU A 211 10.25 -43.49 -14.19
C LEU A 211 9.79 -43.67 -12.73
N GLY A 212 10.70 -43.61 -11.75
CA GLY A 212 10.41 -43.75 -10.33
C GLY A 212 10.23 -42.42 -9.62
N ASN A 213 9.23 -42.34 -8.75
CA ASN A 213 9.01 -41.18 -7.86
C ASN A 213 10.11 -41.07 -6.80
N GLY A 214 10.33 -39.86 -6.26
CA GLY A 214 11.41 -39.59 -5.31
C GLY A 214 11.31 -40.27 -3.94
N GLY A 215 10.13 -40.80 -3.56
CA GLY A 215 9.91 -41.37 -2.24
C GLY A 215 9.75 -40.31 -1.16
N THR A 216 10.15 -40.63 0.08
CA THR A 216 10.17 -39.68 1.20
C THR A 216 11.61 -39.42 1.62
N ILE A 217 12.07 -38.19 1.47
CA ILE A 217 13.45 -37.79 1.73
C ILE A 217 13.45 -36.74 2.84
N ASN A 218 14.08 -37.05 3.98
CA ASN A 218 14.18 -36.18 5.14
C ASN A 218 15.65 -35.84 5.41
N ILE A 219 16.02 -34.56 5.45
CA ILE A 219 17.37 -34.10 5.73
C ILE A 219 17.30 -33.13 6.91
N SER A 220 17.86 -33.53 8.06
CA SER A 220 17.90 -32.72 9.27
C SER A 220 19.31 -32.30 9.70
N GLY A 221 20.34 -32.80 9.01
CA GLY A 221 21.74 -32.47 9.28
C GLY A 221 22.70 -33.06 8.25
N GLY A 222 24.01 -32.80 8.45
CA GLY A 222 25.07 -33.25 7.54
C GLY A 222 25.33 -32.30 6.36
N THR A 223 26.23 -32.73 5.49
CA THR A 223 26.53 -32.09 4.20
C THR A 223 26.09 -33.04 3.09
N VAL A 224 25.13 -32.63 2.25
CA VAL A 224 24.53 -33.48 1.22
C VAL A 224 24.75 -32.84 -0.14
N THR A 225 25.38 -33.58 -1.05
CA THR A 225 25.51 -33.25 -2.46
C THR A 225 24.76 -34.29 -3.28
N ALA A 226 23.71 -33.89 -3.99
CA ALA A 226 22.89 -34.77 -4.79
C ALA A 226 22.87 -34.29 -6.24
N ILE A 227 23.32 -35.17 -7.14
CA ILE A 227 23.49 -34.85 -8.56
C ILE A 227 22.66 -35.85 -9.36
N GLY A 228 21.63 -35.37 -10.04
CA GLY A 228 20.85 -36.17 -10.97
C GLY A 228 21.68 -36.53 -12.20
N GLY A 229 21.39 -37.68 -12.82
CA GLY A 229 21.90 -37.91 -14.18
C GLY A 229 21.15 -37.07 -15.20
N ASP A 230 21.51 -37.20 -16.49
CA ASP A 230 21.02 -36.39 -17.63
C ASP A 230 19.56 -35.91 -17.59
N TYR A 231 18.61 -36.67 -17.04
CA TYR A 231 17.19 -36.28 -16.97
C TYR A 231 16.56 -36.47 -15.58
N GLY A 232 17.37 -36.82 -14.58
CA GLY A 232 16.93 -37.05 -13.20
C GLY A 232 17.12 -35.81 -12.32
N ALA A 233 16.31 -35.68 -11.28
CA ALA A 233 16.46 -34.60 -10.32
C ALA A 233 17.72 -34.76 -9.46
N GLY A 234 18.25 -33.67 -8.88
CA GLY A 234 19.26 -33.78 -7.83
C GLY A 234 18.70 -34.56 -6.64
N ILE A 235 17.62 -34.06 -6.06
CA ILE A 235 16.83 -34.73 -5.02
C ILE A 235 15.39 -34.86 -5.50
N GLY A 236 14.87 -36.08 -5.57
CA GLY A 236 13.48 -36.36 -5.94
C GLY A 236 13.36 -37.44 -7.01
N GLY A 237 12.60 -37.16 -8.07
CA GLY A 237 12.23 -38.15 -9.09
C GLY A 237 13.30 -38.39 -10.16
N GLY A 238 13.30 -39.59 -10.74
CA GLY A 238 13.97 -39.81 -12.02
C GLY A 238 13.15 -39.27 -13.19
N THR A 239 13.58 -39.49 -14.43
CA THR A 239 12.82 -39.11 -15.64
C THR A 239 11.38 -39.57 -15.55
N GLY A 240 10.40 -38.69 -15.76
CA GLY A 240 8.97 -38.97 -15.67
C GLY A 240 8.43 -39.23 -14.26
N GLY A 241 9.31 -39.32 -13.24
CA GLY A 241 8.95 -39.51 -11.86
C GLY A 241 8.73 -38.18 -11.13
N SER A 242 7.71 -38.12 -10.29
CA SER A 242 7.44 -36.96 -9.44
C SER A 242 8.44 -36.86 -8.28
N GLY A 243 8.67 -35.66 -7.76
CA GLY A 243 9.65 -35.41 -6.69
C GLY A 243 9.40 -36.14 -5.36
N GLY A 244 8.19 -36.62 -5.09
CA GLY A 244 7.84 -37.30 -3.84
C GLY A 244 7.60 -36.31 -2.69
N ILE A 245 7.98 -36.67 -1.46
CA ILE A 245 7.90 -35.82 -0.27
C ILE A 245 9.33 -35.53 0.19
N ILE A 246 9.74 -34.27 0.17
CA ILE A 246 11.10 -33.82 0.47
C ILE A 246 11.03 -32.82 1.62
N ASN A 247 11.63 -33.15 2.76
CA ASN A 247 11.69 -32.31 3.95
C ASN A 247 13.16 -32.00 4.29
N ILE A 248 13.52 -30.73 4.35
CA ILE A 248 14.87 -30.27 4.70
C ILE A 248 14.75 -29.33 5.90
N THR A 249 15.13 -29.79 7.09
CA THR A 249 15.01 -29.04 8.35
C THR A 249 16.36 -28.56 8.89
N GLY A 250 17.47 -29.02 8.31
CA GLY A 250 18.83 -28.65 8.70
C GLY A 250 19.89 -29.20 7.76
N GLY A 251 21.16 -28.90 8.05
CA GLY A 251 22.31 -29.32 7.23
C GLY A 251 22.60 -28.39 6.05
N THR A 252 23.68 -28.71 5.31
CA THR A 252 24.05 -28.04 4.06
C THR A 252 23.73 -28.96 2.89
N VAL A 253 22.86 -28.54 1.99
CA VAL A 253 22.34 -29.33 0.88
C VAL A 253 22.65 -28.64 -0.44
N SER A 254 23.30 -29.33 -1.36
CA SER A 254 23.52 -28.91 -2.74
C SER A 254 22.86 -29.93 -3.67
N ALA A 255 21.86 -29.51 -4.44
CA ALA A 255 21.08 -30.38 -5.31
C ALA A 255 21.11 -29.86 -6.75
N ALA A 256 21.67 -30.65 -7.66
CA ALA A 256 21.80 -30.31 -9.08
C ALA A 256 21.06 -31.32 -9.95
N GLY A 257 20.08 -30.85 -10.72
CA GLY A 257 19.35 -31.64 -11.70
C GLY A 257 20.14 -31.84 -12.99
N GLY A 258 19.90 -32.95 -13.68
CA GLY A 258 20.33 -33.11 -15.06
C GLY A 258 19.55 -32.22 -16.03
N ARG A 259 19.89 -32.28 -17.32
CA ARG A 259 19.21 -31.54 -18.39
C ARG A 259 17.68 -31.65 -18.24
N ALA A 260 17.02 -30.50 -18.26
CA ALA A 260 15.58 -30.36 -18.14
C ALA A 260 14.96 -30.96 -16.84
N ALA A 261 15.75 -31.32 -15.84
CA ALA A 261 15.29 -31.88 -14.58
C ALA A 261 15.50 -30.88 -13.43
N ALA A 262 14.70 -31.04 -12.37
CA ALA A 262 14.77 -30.13 -11.24
C ALA A 262 16.04 -30.33 -10.39
N GLY A 263 16.53 -29.27 -9.76
CA GLY A 263 17.50 -29.41 -8.66
C GLY A 263 16.90 -30.24 -7.53
N ILE A 264 15.73 -29.81 -7.05
CA ILE A 264 14.91 -30.51 -6.05
C ILE A 264 13.48 -30.64 -6.60
N GLY A 265 12.99 -31.87 -6.74
CA GLY A 265 11.64 -32.16 -7.20
C GLY A 265 11.60 -33.19 -8.33
N GLY A 266 10.91 -32.88 -9.43
CA GLY A 266 10.69 -33.82 -10.53
C GLY A 266 11.87 -33.98 -11.49
N GLY A 267 12.05 -35.18 -12.06
CA GLY A 267 12.88 -35.35 -13.26
C GLY A 267 12.18 -34.76 -14.50
N LEU A 268 12.80 -34.85 -15.68
CA LEU A 268 12.17 -34.43 -16.96
C LEU A 268 10.75 -35.03 -17.08
N ASN A 269 9.73 -34.22 -17.42
CA ASN A 269 8.30 -34.59 -17.44
C ASN A 269 7.69 -35.01 -16.09
N GLY A 270 8.44 -35.00 -15.00
CA GLY A 270 7.97 -35.30 -13.65
C GLY A 270 7.45 -34.07 -12.91
N GLY A 271 6.36 -34.21 -12.15
CA GLY A 271 5.82 -33.14 -11.31
C GLY A 271 6.66 -32.90 -10.05
N SER A 272 6.51 -31.74 -9.42
CA SER A 272 7.43 -31.38 -8.32
C SER A 272 7.31 -32.23 -7.05
N GLY A 273 6.13 -32.81 -6.79
CA GLY A 273 5.81 -33.38 -5.47
C GLY A 273 5.72 -32.29 -4.38
N THR A 274 5.96 -32.66 -3.12
CA THR A 274 5.94 -31.76 -1.96
C THR A 274 7.35 -31.50 -1.46
N VAL A 275 7.74 -30.23 -1.36
CA VAL A 275 9.04 -29.78 -0.84
C VAL A 275 8.81 -28.83 0.33
N SER A 276 9.39 -29.14 1.49
CA SER A 276 9.34 -28.32 2.70
C SER A 276 10.75 -28.05 3.22
N ILE A 277 11.11 -26.78 3.35
CA ILE A 277 12.42 -26.32 3.84
C ILE A 277 12.19 -25.48 5.09
N SER A 278 12.85 -25.80 6.19
CA SER A 278 12.66 -25.15 7.49
C SER A 278 13.89 -25.25 8.38
N GLY A 279 13.79 -24.78 9.63
CA GLY A 279 14.87 -24.83 10.60
C GLY A 279 16.10 -24.07 10.11
N ASN A 280 17.29 -24.64 10.29
CA ASN A 280 18.56 -23.98 9.92
C ASN A 280 19.18 -24.52 8.62
N ALA A 281 18.35 -25.08 7.74
CA ALA A 281 18.80 -25.64 6.48
C ALA A 281 19.49 -24.59 5.61
N ARG A 282 20.61 -24.98 4.98
CA ARG A 282 21.26 -24.20 3.91
C ARG A 282 21.16 -24.99 2.62
N VAL A 283 20.32 -24.56 1.70
CA VAL A 283 19.99 -25.30 0.48
C VAL A 283 20.46 -24.51 -0.73
N THR A 284 21.23 -25.14 -1.61
CA THR A 284 21.53 -24.65 -2.95
C THR A 284 20.88 -25.60 -3.95
N ALA A 285 20.03 -25.07 -4.80
CA ALA A 285 19.33 -25.83 -5.81
C ALA A 285 19.67 -25.30 -7.21
N THR A 286 19.97 -26.22 -8.12
CA THR A 286 20.38 -25.94 -9.50
C THR A 286 19.55 -26.82 -10.44
N GLY A 287 18.60 -26.23 -11.15
CA GLY A 287 17.89 -26.87 -12.25
C GLY A 287 18.82 -27.05 -13.43
N GLY A 288 18.66 -28.13 -14.18
CA GLY A 288 19.51 -28.39 -15.33
C GLY A 288 19.08 -27.65 -16.60
N GLY A 289 20.05 -27.43 -17.47
CA GLY A 289 19.87 -26.70 -18.73
C GLY A 289 18.93 -27.39 -19.73
N PRO A 290 18.59 -26.72 -20.84
CA PRO A 290 17.47 -27.13 -21.67
C PRO A 290 17.77 -28.33 -22.57
N ILE A 291 16.72 -29.08 -22.96
CA ILE A 291 16.79 -30.06 -24.06
C ILE A 291 16.38 -29.46 -25.41
N LEU A 292 15.45 -28.49 -25.42
CA LEU A 292 15.05 -27.62 -26.54
C LEU A 292 14.85 -26.18 -26.03
N GLU A 293 14.74 -25.18 -26.93
CA GLU A 293 14.51 -23.78 -26.54
C GLU A 293 13.36 -23.67 -25.53
N ARG A 294 13.64 -23.08 -24.35
CA ARG A 294 12.71 -22.85 -23.22
C ARG A 294 12.34 -24.07 -22.34
N GLN A 295 12.99 -25.22 -22.48
CA GLN A 295 12.74 -26.42 -21.65
C GLN A 295 13.76 -26.61 -20.50
N ASN A 296 13.93 -25.60 -19.64
CA ASN A 296 14.82 -25.72 -18.47
C ASN A 296 14.14 -26.50 -17.34
N GLY A 297 14.95 -27.23 -16.57
CA GLY A 297 14.52 -27.79 -15.29
C GLY A 297 14.47 -26.71 -14.22
N TRP A 298 13.60 -26.88 -13.23
CA TRP A 298 13.42 -25.89 -12.17
C TRP A 298 14.47 -26.08 -11.08
N ASP A 299 14.94 -25.01 -10.44
CA ASP A 299 15.80 -25.17 -9.26
C ASP A 299 15.10 -25.98 -8.17
N ILE A 300 13.87 -25.59 -7.82
CA ILE A 300 12.97 -26.37 -6.97
C ILE A 300 11.60 -26.43 -7.64
N GLY A 301 11.14 -27.61 -8.03
CA GLY A 301 9.91 -27.73 -8.79
C GLY A 301 9.85 -28.96 -9.69
N SER A 302 9.17 -28.80 -10.82
CA SER A 302 9.01 -29.85 -11.82
C SER A 302 10.21 -29.93 -12.77
N GLY A 303 10.34 -31.03 -13.50
CA GLY A 303 11.14 -31.03 -14.72
C GLY A 303 10.46 -30.25 -15.84
N SER A 304 11.15 -30.04 -16.96
CA SER A 304 10.58 -29.37 -18.13
C SER A 304 9.33 -30.08 -18.63
N ASP A 305 8.46 -29.31 -19.31
CA ASP A 305 7.24 -29.79 -19.98
C ASP A 305 6.13 -30.35 -19.08
N ASN A 306 6.27 -30.19 -17.75
CA ASN A 306 5.22 -30.52 -16.80
C ASN A 306 4.76 -29.25 -16.04
N THR A 307 3.45 -28.96 -16.11
CA THR A 307 2.81 -27.83 -15.42
C THR A 307 2.32 -28.18 -14.01
N SER A 308 2.55 -29.43 -13.55
CA SER A 308 2.23 -29.90 -12.20
C SER A 308 3.25 -29.39 -11.20
N ASN A 309 3.14 -28.10 -10.96
CA ASN A 309 3.74 -27.43 -9.83
C ASN A 309 3.07 -28.05 -8.58
N GLY A 310 3.78 -28.84 -7.78
CA GLY A 310 3.27 -29.52 -6.58
C GLY A 310 3.12 -28.61 -5.36
N THR A 311 3.97 -28.70 -4.33
CA THR A 311 3.91 -27.77 -3.17
C THR A 311 5.32 -27.42 -2.71
N LEU A 312 5.61 -26.13 -2.52
CA LEU A 312 6.86 -25.64 -1.94
C LEU A 312 6.55 -24.80 -0.70
N ARG A 313 7.18 -25.10 0.45
CA ARG A 313 7.11 -24.30 1.68
C ARG A 313 8.53 -23.99 2.17
N ILE A 314 8.84 -22.73 2.48
CA ILE A 314 10.13 -22.33 3.07
C ILE A 314 9.85 -21.50 4.32
N GLN A 315 9.94 -22.11 5.50
CA GLN A 315 9.49 -21.49 6.74
C GLN A 315 10.46 -21.72 7.90
N GLY A 316 11.03 -20.65 8.44
CA GLY A 316 11.73 -20.67 9.73
C GLY A 316 10.80 -20.38 10.91
N ASP A 317 11.35 -20.42 12.11
CA ASP A 317 10.65 -20.10 13.36
C ASP A 317 11.08 -18.77 13.99
N GLY A 318 11.97 -18.03 13.32
CA GLY A 318 12.58 -16.78 13.78
C GLY A 318 13.91 -16.97 14.52
N ASN A 319 14.16 -18.16 15.09
CA ASN A 319 15.41 -18.51 15.75
C ASN A 319 16.33 -19.37 14.86
N GLN A 320 15.75 -20.24 14.06
CA GLN A 320 16.39 -21.07 13.05
C GLN A 320 15.69 -20.76 11.72
N ASN A 321 16.41 -20.05 10.86
CA ASN A 321 15.89 -19.56 9.60
C ASN A 321 16.64 -20.23 8.45
N PRO A 322 15.95 -20.86 7.49
CA PRO A 322 16.62 -21.52 6.39
C PRO A 322 17.14 -20.49 5.38
N THR A 323 18.25 -20.81 4.72
CA THR A 323 18.76 -20.10 3.56
C THR A 323 18.59 -20.98 2.33
N VAL A 324 17.96 -20.46 1.28
CA VAL A 324 17.77 -21.17 0.00
C VAL A 324 18.36 -20.34 -1.14
N ILE A 325 19.27 -20.95 -1.88
CA ILE A 325 20.01 -20.34 -2.98
C ILE A 325 19.56 -20.98 -4.30
N PHE A 326 19.00 -20.16 -5.18
CA PHE A 326 18.61 -20.49 -6.55
C PHE A 326 19.74 -20.07 -7.50
N THR A 327 20.09 -20.92 -8.46
CA THR A 327 21.30 -20.76 -9.28
C THR A 327 21.07 -20.81 -10.80
N THR A 328 19.92 -21.30 -11.30
CA THR A 328 19.64 -21.38 -12.75
C THR A 328 18.39 -20.57 -13.14
N TYR A 329 18.50 -19.80 -14.24
CA TYR A 329 17.40 -19.04 -14.85
C TYR A 329 16.31 -19.98 -15.43
N GLY A 330 15.15 -20.04 -14.78
CA GLY A 330 13.91 -20.62 -15.33
C GLY A 330 12.85 -19.52 -15.51
N VAL A 331 12.35 -19.32 -16.74
CA VAL A 331 11.31 -18.34 -17.08
C VAL A 331 9.92 -18.67 -16.52
N ASP A 332 9.79 -19.77 -15.79
CA ASP A 332 8.57 -20.19 -15.13
C ASP A 332 8.95 -20.76 -13.76
N ALA A 333 9.34 -19.91 -12.80
CA ALA A 333 9.28 -20.29 -11.39
C ALA A 333 7.80 -20.23 -10.93
N GLY A 334 6.95 -20.99 -11.61
CA GLY A 334 5.53 -21.16 -11.33
C GLY A 334 5.31 -21.81 -9.97
N ILE A 335 5.15 -21.02 -8.91
CA ILE A 335 4.43 -21.51 -7.73
C ILE A 335 3.14 -22.24 -8.20
N PRO A 336 2.86 -23.43 -7.67
CA PRO A 336 1.64 -24.18 -7.92
C PRO A 336 0.33 -23.41 -7.99
N GLU A 337 -0.53 -23.77 -8.94
CA GLU A 337 -1.94 -23.34 -8.91
C GLU A 337 -2.55 -23.81 -7.58
N GLY A 338 -3.07 -22.86 -6.79
CA GLY A 338 -3.68 -23.12 -5.48
C GLY A 338 -2.79 -22.93 -4.24
N VAL A 339 -1.54 -22.46 -4.36
CA VAL A 339 -0.66 -22.24 -3.19
C VAL A 339 -0.58 -20.75 -2.81
N GLU A 340 -1.18 -20.40 -1.66
CA GLU A 340 -0.98 -19.14 -0.94
C GLU A 340 0.44 -19.09 -0.31
N LYS A 341 1.05 -17.90 -0.35
CA LYS A 341 2.51 -17.63 -0.23
C LYS A 341 3.16 -18.14 1.09
N PRO A 342 4.16 -19.05 1.06
CA PRO A 342 4.64 -19.76 2.26
C PRO A 342 6.06 -19.38 2.74
N TYR A 343 6.56 -18.18 2.48
CA TYR A 343 7.89 -17.72 2.90
C TYR A 343 7.83 -16.87 4.17
N THR A 344 8.31 -17.41 5.29
CA THR A 344 8.35 -16.70 6.58
C THR A 344 9.66 -17.06 7.28
N TYR A 345 10.32 -16.08 7.90
CA TYR A 345 11.57 -16.32 8.64
C TYR A 345 12.63 -17.09 7.82
N CYS A 346 12.94 -16.66 6.61
CA CYS A 346 13.90 -17.33 5.73
C CYS A 346 14.72 -16.34 4.91
N THR A 347 15.78 -16.81 4.26
CA THR A 347 16.56 -16.03 3.30
C THR A 347 16.54 -16.74 1.96
N ILE A 348 16.15 -16.04 0.91
CA ILE A 348 16.19 -16.52 -0.47
C ILE A 348 17.22 -15.69 -1.24
N GLU A 349 18.20 -16.36 -1.82
CA GLU A 349 19.28 -15.75 -2.61
C GLU A 349 19.27 -16.36 -4.02
N GLY A 350 19.70 -15.58 -5.02
CA GLY A 350 19.82 -16.06 -6.40
C GLY A 350 19.37 -15.04 -7.43
N ALA A 351 20.15 -14.88 -8.50
CA ALA A 351 19.85 -13.94 -9.57
C ALA A 351 18.62 -14.40 -10.36
N GLY A 352 17.46 -13.79 -10.10
CA GLY A 352 16.25 -13.99 -10.90
C GLY A 352 15.21 -14.96 -10.35
N ALA A 353 15.30 -15.37 -9.07
CA ALA A 353 14.25 -16.19 -8.44
C ALA A 353 12.91 -15.44 -8.51
N ARG A 354 11.89 -16.07 -9.11
CA ARG A 354 10.56 -15.47 -9.32
C ARG A 354 9.45 -16.33 -8.71
N ASP A 355 8.30 -15.74 -8.45
CA ASP A 355 7.07 -16.46 -8.18
C ASP A 355 6.32 -16.79 -9.49
N LYS A 356 5.14 -17.41 -9.37
CA LYS A 356 4.29 -17.77 -10.54
C LYS A 356 3.81 -16.60 -11.39
N ASN A 357 3.84 -15.40 -10.84
CA ASN A 357 3.46 -14.19 -11.54
C ASN A 357 4.68 -13.46 -12.13
N GLY A 358 5.87 -14.07 -12.04
CA GLY A 358 7.13 -13.48 -12.49
C GLY A 358 7.70 -12.45 -11.52
N VAL A 359 7.20 -12.34 -10.29
CA VAL A 359 7.67 -11.38 -9.29
C VAL A 359 8.95 -11.89 -8.64
N MET A 360 9.97 -11.05 -8.53
CA MET A 360 11.23 -11.39 -7.86
C MET A 360 11.03 -11.73 -6.38
N ILE A 361 11.56 -12.87 -5.94
CA ILE A 361 11.47 -13.39 -4.56
C ILE A 361 12.85 -13.47 -3.88
N ASP A 362 13.83 -12.70 -4.35
CA ASP A 362 15.09 -12.51 -3.64
C ASP A 362 14.90 -11.62 -2.41
N GLY A 363 15.53 -12.01 -1.30
CA GLY A 363 15.56 -11.24 -0.05
C GLY A 363 15.46 -12.06 1.23
N ALA A 364 15.59 -11.35 2.34
CA ALA A 364 15.29 -11.88 3.68
C ALA A 364 13.80 -11.67 4.01
N TYR A 365 13.17 -12.73 4.49
CA TYR A 365 11.75 -12.78 4.85
C TYR A 365 11.61 -12.84 6.37
N GLY A 366 10.96 -11.84 6.95
CA GLY A 366 10.62 -11.76 8.37
C GLY A 366 9.27 -12.43 8.69
N PRO A 367 8.56 -11.98 9.75
CA PRO A 367 7.20 -12.46 10.06
C PRO A 367 6.15 -12.07 9.02
N GLU A 368 6.38 -11.00 8.25
CA GLU A 368 5.45 -10.47 7.25
C GLU A 368 6.04 -10.60 5.83
N ALA A 369 5.25 -11.13 4.90
CA ALA A 369 5.59 -11.18 3.48
C ALA A 369 5.57 -9.75 2.88
N LYS A 370 6.41 -9.46 1.86
CA LYS A 370 6.58 -8.11 1.26
C LYS A 370 5.25 -7.34 0.99
N ASP A 371 5.36 -6.01 1.06
CA ASP A 371 4.42 -4.90 0.85
C ASP A 371 2.96 -5.21 0.46
N GLN A 372 2.07 -4.85 1.36
CA GLN A 372 0.62 -4.77 1.19
C GLN A 372 0.25 -3.82 0.03
N ALA A 373 -0.54 -4.29 -0.94
CA ALA A 373 -1.05 -3.40 -1.99
C ALA A 373 -1.97 -2.32 -1.37
N PRO A 374 -1.83 -1.04 -1.74
CA PRO A 374 -2.65 0.02 -1.17
C PRO A 374 -4.13 -0.25 -1.46
N LEU A 375 -4.98 0.07 -0.49
CA LEU A 375 -6.43 0.08 -0.68
C LEU A 375 -6.81 1.38 -1.41
N ILE A 376 -7.55 1.26 -2.50
CA ILE A 376 -7.89 2.39 -3.38
C ILE A 376 -9.40 2.49 -3.47
N VAL A 377 -9.94 3.68 -3.19
CA VAL A 377 -11.33 4.03 -3.47
C VAL A 377 -11.35 4.98 -4.66
N THR A 378 -11.92 4.53 -5.78
CA THR A 378 -11.93 5.31 -7.02
C THR A 378 -13.33 5.85 -7.31
N GLY A 379 -13.45 7.16 -7.56
CA GLY A 379 -14.72 7.77 -7.95
C GLY A 379 -15.70 8.04 -6.80
N ALA A 380 -15.24 8.03 -5.54
CA ALA A 380 -16.09 8.46 -4.43
C ALA A 380 -16.38 9.98 -4.53
N PRO A 381 -17.61 10.43 -4.20
CA PRO A 381 -17.97 11.84 -4.27
C PRO A 381 -17.19 12.66 -3.26
N THR A 382 -16.70 13.83 -3.68
CA THR A 382 -16.01 14.79 -2.79
C THR A 382 -16.98 15.66 -1.98
N SER A 383 -18.26 15.70 -2.37
CA SER A 383 -19.30 16.47 -1.69
C SER A 383 -20.66 15.80 -1.76
N LEU A 384 -21.47 15.99 -0.72
CA LEU A 384 -22.89 15.59 -0.63
C LEU A 384 -23.72 16.74 -0.06
N ILE A 385 -25.01 16.78 -0.39
CA ILE A 385 -26.01 17.62 0.29
C ILE A 385 -26.72 16.78 1.36
N ILE A 386 -27.10 17.39 2.49
CA ILE A 386 -27.88 16.70 3.53
C ILE A 386 -29.09 15.97 2.90
N GLY A 387 -29.19 14.66 3.16
CA GLY A 387 -30.21 13.76 2.60
C GLY A 387 -29.72 12.88 1.44
N GLU A 388 -28.58 13.18 0.81
CA GLU A 388 -28.03 12.36 -0.27
C GLU A 388 -27.31 11.10 0.25
N THR A 389 -27.17 10.10 -0.63
CA THR A 389 -26.48 8.84 -0.33
C THR A 389 -25.47 8.45 -1.42
N CYS A 390 -24.42 7.73 -1.05
CA CYS A 390 -23.49 7.09 -1.98
C CYS A 390 -23.09 5.68 -1.51
N ASN A 391 -22.73 4.79 -2.44
CA ASN A 391 -22.31 3.43 -2.11
C ASN A 391 -20.82 3.25 -2.42
N LEU A 392 -20.00 3.07 -1.38
CA LEU A 392 -18.55 2.90 -1.52
C LEU A 392 -18.15 1.47 -1.90
N SER A 393 -18.98 0.46 -1.62
CA SER A 393 -18.61 -0.95 -1.83
C SER A 393 -18.25 -1.30 -3.27
N SER A 394 -18.88 -0.65 -4.25
CA SER A 394 -18.61 -0.83 -5.68
C SER A 394 -17.40 -0.04 -6.19
N LEU A 395 -16.80 0.81 -5.34
CA LEU A 395 -15.74 1.75 -5.70
C LEU A 395 -14.37 1.34 -5.13
N ILE A 396 -14.33 0.25 -4.35
CA ILE A 396 -13.12 -0.22 -3.67
C ILE A 396 -12.39 -1.25 -4.52
N SER A 397 -11.08 -1.07 -4.63
CA SER A 397 -10.15 -2.03 -5.21
C SER A 397 -8.82 -2.03 -4.44
N GLY A 398 -7.97 -3.03 -4.68
CA GLY A 398 -6.71 -3.18 -3.96
C GLY A 398 -6.86 -3.88 -2.60
N GLY A 399 -5.82 -3.76 -1.77
CA GLY A 399 -5.66 -4.55 -0.54
C GLY A 399 -5.45 -6.05 -0.80
N SER A 400 -4.31 -6.58 -0.37
CA SER A 400 -3.92 -7.99 -0.60
C SER A 400 -4.52 -8.97 0.40
N THR A 401 -5.24 -8.51 1.43
CA THR A 401 -5.90 -9.39 2.42
C THR A 401 -7.15 -10.04 1.85
N THR A 402 -7.57 -11.17 2.42
CA THR A 402 -8.90 -11.80 2.24
C THR A 402 -9.90 -11.39 3.32
N GLY A 403 -9.52 -10.47 4.22
CA GLY A 403 -10.37 -9.98 5.28
C GLY A 403 -11.58 -9.20 4.76
N ALA A 404 -12.62 -9.12 5.59
CA ALA A 404 -13.81 -8.35 5.28
C ALA A 404 -13.50 -6.85 5.13
N ILE A 405 -14.31 -6.15 4.33
CA ILE A 405 -14.26 -4.69 4.28
C ILE A 405 -15.13 -4.13 5.39
N THR A 406 -14.55 -3.25 6.19
CA THR A 406 -15.21 -2.53 7.27
C THR A 406 -15.13 -1.02 7.01
N TYR A 407 -16.09 -0.29 7.56
CA TYR A 407 -16.20 1.16 7.39
C TYR A 407 -16.26 1.81 8.77
N SER A 408 -15.55 2.92 8.91
CA SER A 408 -15.65 3.76 10.10
C SER A 408 -15.66 5.24 9.71
N VAL A 409 -16.37 6.04 10.49
CA VAL A 409 -16.53 7.47 10.24
C VAL A 409 -15.80 8.24 11.33
N SER A 410 -15.09 9.29 10.92
CA SER A 410 -14.54 10.31 11.80
C SER A 410 -15.00 11.69 11.33
N GLY A 411 -15.35 12.56 12.27
CA GLY A 411 -16.04 13.83 11.98
C GLY A 411 -17.55 13.72 12.14
N SER A 412 -18.27 14.76 11.73
CA SER A 412 -19.73 14.83 11.76
C SER A 412 -20.29 14.92 10.34
N GLY A 413 -21.54 14.48 10.16
CA GLY A 413 -22.29 14.73 8.93
C GLY A 413 -22.62 13.53 8.06
N VAL A 414 -22.12 12.33 8.34
CA VAL A 414 -22.55 11.10 7.63
C VAL A 414 -22.78 9.92 8.57
N ASP A 415 -23.73 9.07 8.21
CA ASP A 415 -23.87 7.70 8.71
C ASP A 415 -23.38 6.72 7.65
N VAL A 416 -22.72 5.62 8.06
CA VAL A 416 -22.23 4.58 7.14
C VAL A 416 -22.69 3.19 7.59
N SER A 417 -23.31 2.45 6.67
CA SER A 417 -23.78 1.08 6.92
C SER A 417 -22.65 0.05 6.80
N HIS A 418 -22.90 -1.18 7.28
CA HIS A 418 -21.96 -2.30 7.08
C HIS A 418 -21.80 -2.71 5.60
N GLU A 419 -22.73 -2.32 4.73
CA GLU A 419 -22.68 -2.57 3.28
C GLU A 419 -21.95 -1.46 2.52
N GLY A 420 -21.47 -0.41 3.21
CA GLY A 420 -20.76 0.71 2.61
C GLY A 420 -21.67 1.79 2.02
N ILE A 421 -22.94 1.85 2.43
CA ILE A 421 -23.84 2.95 2.07
C ILE A 421 -23.60 4.11 3.03
N VAL A 422 -23.25 5.27 2.48
CA VAL A 422 -23.00 6.54 3.17
C VAL A 422 -24.23 7.42 3.00
N THR A 423 -24.74 8.01 4.09
CA THR A 423 -25.89 8.94 4.09
C THR A 423 -25.50 10.26 4.73
N ALA A 424 -25.72 11.38 4.04
CA ALA A 424 -25.46 12.71 4.57
C ALA A 424 -26.55 13.16 5.56
N VAL A 425 -26.19 13.46 6.80
CA VAL A 425 -27.13 13.76 7.91
C VAL A 425 -26.98 15.17 8.48
N GLU A 426 -25.79 15.77 8.43
CA GLU A 426 -25.53 17.10 8.98
C GLU A 426 -24.43 17.81 8.15
N ALA A 427 -24.48 19.14 8.06
CA ALA A 427 -23.43 19.90 7.39
C ALA A 427 -22.09 19.77 8.13
N GLY A 428 -21.00 19.59 7.39
CA GLY A 428 -19.69 19.36 7.96
C GLY A 428 -18.73 18.67 7.01
N THR A 429 -17.67 18.12 7.57
CA THR A 429 -16.71 17.30 6.82
C THR A 429 -16.59 15.96 7.53
N ALA A 430 -16.82 14.89 6.79
CA ALA A 430 -16.65 13.53 7.28
C ALA A 430 -15.51 12.83 6.55
N ALA A 431 -14.68 12.11 7.31
CA ALA A 431 -13.65 11.24 6.80
C ALA A 431 -14.07 9.79 7.04
N ILE A 432 -14.33 9.08 5.95
CA ILE A 432 -14.76 7.69 5.95
C ILE A 432 -13.52 6.85 5.72
N THR A 433 -13.11 6.12 6.76
CA THR A 433 -12.02 5.17 6.68
C THR A 433 -12.59 3.83 6.25
N VAL A 434 -12.16 3.40 5.07
CA VAL A 434 -12.40 2.06 4.54
C VAL A 434 -11.24 1.20 4.96
N THR A 435 -11.50 0.11 5.66
CA THR A 435 -10.48 -0.84 6.10
C THR A 435 -10.76 -2.19 5.49
N LYS A 436 -9.75 -2.82 4.91
CA LYS A 436 -9.76 -4.24 4.62
C LYS A 436 -9.06 -4.94 5.78
N GLU A 437 -9.82 -5.72 6.55
CA GLU A 437 -9.31 -6.37 7.76
C GLU A 437 -8.09 -7.24 7.46
N GLY A 438 -7.21 -7.35 8.45
CA GLY A 438 -6.03 -8.21 8.34
C GLY A 438 -6.40 -9.68 8.29
N ASP A 439 -5.48 -10.50 7.78
CA ASP A 439 -5.58 -11.95 7.81
C ASP A 439 -4.27 -12.58 8.28
N THR A 440 -4.11 -13.89 8.08
CA THR A 440 -2.92 -14.64 8.47
C THR A 440 -1.65 -14.18 7.73
N TYR A 441 -1.79 -13.45 6.62
CA TYR A 441 -0.73 -13.17 5.65
C TYR A 441 -0.41 -11.67 5.54
N PHE A 442 -1.37 -10.79 5.80
CA PHE A 442 -1.25 -9.33 5.66
C PHE A 442 -1.95 -8.59 6.80
N SER A 443 -1.27 -7.58 7.35
CA SER A 443 -1.87 -6.63 8.27
C SER A 443 -3.03 -5.86 7.60
N ALA A 444 -4.00 -5.42 8.41
CA ALA A 444 -5.13 -4.63 7.93
C ALA A 444 -4.63 -3.39 7.18
N VAL A 445 -5.29 -3.06 6.07
CA VAL A 445 -4.96 -1.89 5.27
C VAL A 445 -6.17 -0.98 5.18
N SER A 446 -5.94 0.31 5.36
CA SER A 446 -7.00 1.31 5.34
C SER A 446 -6.68 2.45 4.39
N THR A 447 -7.72 3.03 3.83
CA THR A 447 -7.66 4.29 3.10
C THR A 447 -8.83 5.16 3.52
N THR A 448 -8.68 6.47 3.38
CA THR A 448 -9.69 7.42 3.84
C THR A 448 -10.20 8.23 2.67
N VAL A 449 -11.52 8.33 2.58
CA VAL A 449 -12.22 9.25 1.68
C VAL A 449 -12.76 10.40 2.51
N THR A 450 -12.52 11.63 2.08
CA THR A 450 -13.11 12.82 2.69
C THR A 450 -14.28 13.30 1.85
N VAL A 451 -15.41 13.53 2.51
CA VAL A 451 -16.63 14.05 1.90
C VAL A 451 -17.04 15.32 2.64
N ASN A 452 -17.26 16.40 1.90
CA ASN A 452 -17.84 17.62 2.44
C ASN A 452 -19.37 17.61 2.31
N ILE A 453 -20.05 17.83 3.42
CA ILE A 453 -21.51 17.86 3.50
C ILE A 453 -21.96 19.31 3.57
N ALA A 454 -22.64 19.76 2.53
CA ALA A 454 -23.20 21.11 2.46
C ALA A 454 -24.64 21.13 3.01
N ALA A 455 -24.97 22.21 3.72
CA ALA A 455 -26.37 22.52 3.99
C ALA A 455 -27.09 22.80 2.66
N PRO A 456 -28.35 22.37 2.51
CA PRO A 456 -29.13 22.71 1.32
C PRO A 456 -29.26 24.23 1.20
N VAL A 457 -29.03 24.76 0.00
CA VAL A 457 -29.24 26.18 -0.29
C VAL A 457 -30.74 26.43 -0.33
N MET A 458 -31.24 27.28 0.56
CA MET A 458 -32.67 27.60 0.59
C MET A 458 -33.08 28.36 -0.68
N PRO A 459 -34.22 28.01 -1.30
CA PRO A 459 -34.79 28.81 -2.37
C PRO A 459 -35.16 30.20 -1.85
N THR A 460 -35.11 31.20 -2.71
CA THR A 460 -35.59 32.56 -2.40
C THR A 460 -36.53 33.05 -3.48
N ILE A 461 -37.34 34.07 -3.16
CA ILE A 461 -38.24 34.70 -4.12
C ILE A 461 -37.94 36.19 -4.27
N HIS A 462 -38.08 36.72 -5.48
CA HIS A 462 -37.98 38.15 -5.74
C HIS A 462 -38.95 38.60 -6.86
N PRO A 463 -39.75 39.66 -6.63
CA PRO A 463 -39.89 40.38 -5.37
C PRO A 463 -40.61 39.51 -4.30
N ALA A 464 -40.24 39.68 -3.02
CA ALA A 464 -40.91 38.99 -1.90
C ALA A 464 -42.22 39.69 -1.47
N SER A 465 -42.46 40.89 -1.99
CA SER A 465 -43.72 41.62 -1.81
C SER A 465 -44.19 42.19 -3.15
N VAL A 466 -45.49 42.12 -3.40
CA VAL A 466 -46.14 42.62 -4.60
C VAL A 466 -47.42 43.36 -4.24
N ASN A 467 -47.88 44.20 -5.15
CA ASN A 467 -49.07 45.00 -4.94
C ASN A 467 -50.21 44.51 -5.84
N TYR A 468 -51.42 44.44 -5.28
CA TYR A 468 -52.64 44.08 -5.99
C TYR A 468 -53.64 45.25 -5.94
N ASP A 469 -53.90 45.85 -7.11
CA ASP A 469 -54.76 47.03 -7.23
C ASP A 469 -56.20 46.61 -7.54
N LEU A 470 -57.11 46.94 -6.61
CA LEU A 470 -58.54 46.65 -6.73
C LEU A 470 -59.21 47.38 -7.92
N THR A 471 -58.56 48.41 -8.48
CA THR A 471 -59.08 49.15 -9.63
C THR A 471 -58.59 48.61 -10.98
N ALA A 472 -57.59 47.71 -10.97
CA ALA A 472 -57.01 47.09 -12.16
C ALA A 472 -56.49 45.68 -11.85
N PRO A 473 -57.38 44.72 -11.53
CA PRO A 473 -56.99 43.40 -11.08
C PRO A 473 -56.25 42.64 -12.19
N THR A 474 -55.06 42.16 -11.86
CA THR A 474 -54.15 41.46 -12.78
C THR A 474 -53.28 40.49 -11.98
N ASP A 475 -52.80 39.42 -12.64
CA ASP A 475 -51.98 38.39 -12.00
C ASP A 475 -50.77 38.96 -11.29
N ARG A 476 -50.39 38.37 -10.16
CA ARG A 476 -49.20 38.75 -9.40
C ARG A 476 -48.15 37.66 -9.53
N PHE A 477 -46.88 38.03 -9.66
CA PHE A 477 -45.83 37.04 -9.82
C PHE A 477 -44.60 37.35 -8.97
N THR A 478 -43.86 36.30 -8.68
CA THR A 478 -42.51 36.37 -8.13
C THR A 478 -41.60 35.41 -8.89
N THR A 479 -40.30 35.68 -8.88
CA THR A 479 -39.28 34.81 -9.46
C THR A 479 -38.57 34.03 -8.37
N ILE A 480 -38.55 32.72 -8.52
CA ILE A 480 -37.87 31.78 -7.63
C ILE A 480 -36.40 31.66 -8.04
N THR A 481 -35.50 31.85 -7.09
CA THR A 481 -34.13 31.34 -7.17
C THR A 481 -34.13 29.99 -6.46
N TRP A 482 -33.97 28.90 -7.20
CA TRP A 482 -34.28 27.55 -6.73
C TRP A 482 -33.39 27.01 -5.60
N GLY A 483 -32.16 27.50 -5.45
CA GLY A 483 -31.22 26.93 -4.48
C GLY A 483 -31.04 25.42 -4.70
N SER A 484 -31.23 24.62 -3.66
CA SER A 484 -31.25 23.15 -3.70
C SER A 484 -32.65 22.55 -3.92
N ALA A 485 -33.69 23.36 -4.04
CA ALA A 485 -35.02 22.88 -4.41
C ALA A 485 -35.10 22.65 -5.93
N ALA A 486 -35.96 21.71 -6.34
CA ALA A 486 -36.23 21.41 -7.75
C ALA A 486 -37.68 21.74 -8.15
N SER A 487 -38.58 21.90 -7.18
CA SER A 487 -39.99 22.20 -7.44
C SER A 487 -40.70 22.86 -6.26
N VAL A 488 -41.78 23.58 -6.56
CA VAL A 488 -42.78 24.04 -5.58
C VAL A 488 -43.75 22.88 -5.34
N THR A 489 -43.98 22.53 -4.08
CA THR A 489 -44.88 21.44 -3.67
C THR A 489 -46.27 21.94 -3.29
N ALA A 490 -46.39 23.16 -2.76
CA ALA A 490 -47.67 23.79 -2.45
C ALA A 490 -47.56 25.32 -2.37
N VAL A 491 -48.68 26.01 -2.56
CA VAL A 491 -48.86 27.42 -2.17
C VAL A 491 -50.07 27.47 -1.25
N VAL A 492 -49.93 28.13 -0.11
CA VAL A 492 -50.92 28.12 0.97
C VAL A 492 -51.26 29.56 1.35
N HIS A 493 -52.54 29.85 1.54
CA HIS A 493 -53.02 31.12 2.07
C HIS A 493 -53.96 30.85 3.25
N GLY A 494 -53.62 31.37 4.44
CA GLY A 494 -54.31 31.00 5.67
C GLY A 494 -54.17 29.51 5.97
N SER A 495 -55.29 28.78 6.04
CA SER A 495 -55.32 27.33 6.22
C SER A 495 -55.56 26.53 4.93
N GLU A 496 -55.73 27.20 3.80
CA GLU A 496 -56.15 26.59 2.53
C GLU A 496 -54.98 26.39 1.58
N ASN A 497 -54.89 25.18 1.00
CA ASN A 497 -53.95 24.90 -0.10
C ASN A 497 -54.57 25.37 -1.42
N LEU A 498 -53.85 26.22 -2.15
CA LEU A 498 -54.26 26.67 -3.47
C LEU A 498 -54.12 25.54 -4.50
N VAL A 499 -54.94 25.59 -5.55
CA VAL A 499 -54.97 24.62 -6.65
C VAL A 499 -54.01 25.03 -7.76
N LEU A 500 -52.97 24.21 -8.01
CA LEU A 500 -52.02 24.42 -9.11
C LEU A 500 -52.74 24.36 -10.47
N GLY A 501 -52.48 25.35 -11.32
CA GLY A 501 -53.10 25.51 -12.64
C GLY A 501 -54.33 26.42 -12.63
N THR A 502 -55.03 26.53 -11.49
CA THR A 502 -56.25 27.35 -11.34
C THR A 502 -56.01 28.60 -10.49
N ASP A 503 -55.47 28.45 -9.29
CA ASP A 503 -55.26 29.56 -8.36
C ASP A 503 -53.85 30.16 -8.51
N TYR A 504 -52.88 29.32 -8.88
CA TYR A 504 -51.52 29.73 -9.19
C TYR A 504 -50.89 28.84 -10.26
N THR A 505 -49.83 29.31 -10.91
CA THR A 505 -49.01 28.53 -11.84
C THR A 505 -47.53 28.68 -11.51
N VAL A 506 -46.73 27.66 -11.84
CA VAL A 506 -45.26 27.70 -11.78
C VAL A 506 -44.73 27.32 -13.15
N ASN A 507 -44.04 28.24 -13.81
CA ASN A 507 -43.49 28.02 -15.15
C ASN A 507 -42.03 28.46 -15.21
N GLY A 508 -41.11 27.50 -15.36
CA GLY A 508 -39.69 27.72 -15.17
C GLY A 508 -39.41 28.22 -13.75
N ASN A 509 -38.85 29.42 -13.61
CA ASN A 509 -38.58 30.05 -12.32
C ASN A 509 -39.65 31.08 -11.90
N LYS A 510 -40.78 31.20 -12.62
CA LYS A 510 -41.81 32.19 -12.33
C LYS A 510 -43.02 31.54 -11.67
N LEU A 511 -43.35 31.98 -10.45
CA LEU A 511 -44.60 31.64 -9.77
C LEU A 511 -45.60 32.79 -9.96
N THR A 512 -46.81 32.48 -10.40
CA THR A 512 -47.87 33.46 -10.69
C THR A 512 -49.12 33.11 -9.89
N LEU A 513 -49.59 34.03 -9.05
CA LEU A 513 -50.93 34.01 -8.44
C LEU A 513 -51.93 34.60 -9.43
N GLN A 514 -53.00 33.87 -9.70
CA GLN A 514 -54.01 34.25 -10.69
C GLN A 514 -54.91 35.36 -10.14
N ALA A 515 -55.22 36.36 -10.97
CA ALA A 515 -56.11 37.46 -10.61
C ALA A 515 -57.49 36.95 -10.14
N ASP A 516 -58.05 35.96 -10.83
CA ASP A 516 -59.36 35.37 -10.53
C ASP A 516 -59.45 34.84 -9.10
N TYR A 517 -58.37 34.21 -8.60
CA TYR A 517 -58.30 33.75 -7.21
C TYR A 517 -58.27 34.93 -6.23
N LEU A 518 -57.45 35.95 -6.51
CA LEU A 518 -57.33 37.13 -5.64
C LEU A 518 -58.63 37.94 -5.58
N GLU A 519 -59.38 38.04 -6.69
CA GLU A 519 -60.68 38.72 -6.74
C GLU A 519 -61.74 38.01 -5.88
N ALA A 520 -61.71 36.68 -5.83
CA ALA A 520 -62.67 35.87 -5.07
C ALA A 520 -62.56 36.04 -3.55
N LEU A 521 -61.46 36.63 -3.04
CA LEU A 521 -61.20 36.82 -1.61
C LEU A 521 -61.89 38.04 -0.99
N THR A 522 -62.67 38.82 -1.76
CA THR A 522 -63.43 40.01 -1.27
C THR A 522 -62.59 41.05 -0.52
N LEU A 523 -61.45 41.41 -1.09
CA LEU A 523 -60.39 42.19 -0.45
C LEU A 523 -60.74 43.68 -0.25
N THR A 524 -60.18 44.29 0.80
CA THR A 524 -60.26 45.74 1.08
C THR A 524 -58.91 46.45 0.98
N ALA A 525 -58.93 47.69 0.51
CA ALA A 525 -57.70 48.48 0.35
C ALA A 525 -57.03 48.73 1.71
N GLY A 526 -55.73 48.42 1.80
CA GLY A 526 -54.94 48.42 3.03
C GLY A 526 -54.72 47.03 3.64
N GLU A 527 -55.40 45.99 3.13
CA GLU A 527 -55.15 44.61 3.53
C GLU A 527 -53.79 44.11 3.06
N VAL A 528 -53.22 43.19 3.83
CA VAL A 528 -51.95 42.51 3.55
C VAL A 528 -52.21 41.01 3.62
N MET A 529 -51.97 40.31 2.51
CA MET A 529 -52.08 38.86 2.41
C MET A 529 -50.70 38.23 2.40
N GLU A 530 -50.57 37.04 2.99
CA GLU A 530 -49.32 36.27 2.99
C GLU A 530 -49.55 34.89 2.37
N PHE A 531 -48.77 34.57 1.34
CA PHE A 531 -48.80 33.30 0.63
C PHE A 531 -47.54 32.51 0.96
N SER A 532 -47.69 31.37 1.64
CA SER A 532 -46.59 30.46 1.95
C SER A 532 -46.34 29.52 0.78
N ILE A 533 -45.15 29.59 0.19
CA ILE A 533 -44.71 28.78 -0.95
C ILE A 533 -43.82 27.67 -0.40
N TRP A 534 -44.30 26.43 -0.44
CA TRP A 534 -43.58 25.25 0.01
C TRP A 534 -42.79 24.63 -1.14
N PHE A 535 -41.56 24.20 -0.85
CA PHE A 535 -40.66 23.59 -1.83
C PHE A 535 -40.41 22.10 -1.52
N ASN A 536 -39.90 21.35 -2.49
CA ASN A 536 -39.61 19.92 -2.34
C ASN A 536 -38.43 19.58 -1.41
N ASN A 537 -37.64 20.58 -1.00
CA ASN A 537 -36.63 20.45 0.05
C ASN A 537 -37.20 20.79 1.45
N ASN A 538 -38.53 20.85 1.60
CA ASN A 538 -39.27 21.19 2.83
C ASN A 538 -39.01 22.62 3.36
N SER A 539 -38.45 23.51 2.55
CA SER A 539 -38.37 24.94 2.88
C SER A 539 -39.66 25.67 2.51
N THR A 540 -39.83 26.88 3.03
CA THR A 540 -40.98 27.74 2.75
C THR A 540 -40.54 29.19 2.61
N GLU A 541 -41.05 29.89 1.60
CA GLU A 541 -40.90 31.33 1.42
C GLU A 541 -42.27 32.02 1.45
N THR A 542 -42.34 33.28 1.87
CA THR A 542 -43.60 34.03 1.95
C THR A 542 -43.63 35.15 0.92
N LEU A 543 -44.63 35.11 0.03
CA LEU A 543 -44.96 36.24 -0.84
C LEU A 543 -46.03 37.10 -0.17
N THR A 544 -45.69 38.34 0.14
CA THR A 544 -46.65 39.32 0.67
C THR A 544 -47.37 40.04 -0.47
N VAL A 545 -48.70 40.16 -0.38
CA VAL A 545 -49.51 40.91 -1.34
C VAL A 545 -50.21 42.06 -0.62
N HIS A 546 -49.83 43.30 -0.94
CA HIS A 546 -50.51 44.48 -0.42
C HIS A 546 -51.68 44.88 -1.33
N VAL A 547 -52.87 44.97 -0.75
CA VAL A 547 -54.09 45.35 -1.46
C VAL A 547 -54.23 46.87 -1.43
N VAL A 548 -54.42 47.48 -2.59
CA VAL A 548 -54.50 48.95 -2.72
C VAL A 548 -55.66 49.40 -3.59
N LYS A 549 -55.86 50.72 -3.63
CA LYS A 549 -56.81 51.38 -4.52
C LYS A 549 -56.12 52.55 -5.24
N GLY A 550 -55.71 52.34 -6.49
CA GLY A 550 -54.96 53.31 -7.30
C GLY A 550 -53.44 53.11 -7.29
N SER A 551 -52.69 54.00 -7.95
CA SER A 551 -51.23 53.85 -8.11
C SER A 551 -50.48 54.00 -6.78
N ILE A 552 -49.60 53.05 -6.48
CA ILE A 552 -48.77 53.05 -5.27
C ILE A 552 -47.39 53.60 -5.61
N PRO A 553 -46.83 54.46 -4.75
CA PRO A 553 -45.43 54.85 -4.82
C PRO A 553 -44.47 53.66 -4.83
N SER A 554 -43.62 53.57 -5.86
CA SER A 554 -42.54 52.58 -5.98
C SER A 554 -41.52 52.67 -4.85
N ASP A 555 -40.94 51.53 -4.45
CA ASP A 555 -39.84 51.42 -3.48
C ASP A 555 -38.44 51.33 -4.15
N ASN A 556 -38.38 51.33 -5.48
CA ASN A 556 -37.16 51.12 -6.24
C ASN A 556 -36.24 52.37 -6.19
N ALA A 557 -35.27 52.35 -5.27
CA ALA A 557 -34.24 53.37 -5.14
C ALA A 557 -32.94 53.05 -5.91
N ASN A 558 -32.97 52.21 -6.95
CA ASN A 558 -31.75 51.77 -7.64
C ASN A 558 -31.30 52.73 -8.76
N LEU A 559 -30.00 52.73 -9.08
CA LEU A 559 -29.47 53.30 -10.32
C LEU A 559 -29.54 52.28 -11.46
N LYS A 560 -29.95 52.74 -12.65
CA LYS A 560 -29.82 52.01 -13.93
C LYS A 560 -28.44 52.21 -14.56
N SER A 561 -27.81 53.37 -14.38
CA SER A 561 -26.45 53.63 -14.85
C SER A 561 -25.73 54.72 -14.08
N LEU A 562 -24.39 54.63 -14.08
CA LEU A 562 -23.45 55.57 -13.50
C LEU A 562 -22.26 55.75 -14.46
N THR A 563 -22.05 56.96 -14.98
CA THR A 563 -20.95 57.24 -15.92
C THR A 563 -20.18 58.51 -15.56
N ILE A 564 -18.87 58.49 -15.83
CA ILE A 564 -17.93 59.58 -15.53
C ILE A 564 -17.12 59.94 -16.79
N SER A 565 -16.76 61.21 -16.96
CA SER A 565 -16.03 61.68 -18.15
C SER A 565 -14.52 61.47 -18.14
N ALA A 566 -13.92 61.11 -17.01
CA ALA A 566 -12.49 60.84 -16.88
C ALA A 566 -12.23 59.85 -15.74
N GLY A 567 -11.26 58.96 -15.95
CA GLY A 567 -11.00 57.82 -15.07
C GLY A 567 -11.92 56.62 -15.37
N THR A 568 -11.73 55.53 -14.62
CA THR A 568 -12.52 54.30 -14.74
C THR A 568 -13.07 53.93 -13.37
N LEU A 569 -14.36 53.61 -13.31
CA LEU A 569 -14.98 53.07 -12.10
C LEU A 569 -14.36 51.70 -11.79
N ASN A 570 -13.88 51.53 -10.57
CA ASN A 570 -13.43 50.25 -10.04
C ASN A 570 -14.18 49.93 -8.73
N PRO A 571 -15.05 48.90 -8.71
CA PRO A 571 -15.43 48.02 -9.83
C PRO A 571 -16.19 48.78 -10.95
N GLY A 572 -16.34 48.17 -12.12
CA GLY A 572 -17.29 48.69 -13.14
C GLY A 572 -18.71 48.78 -12.56
N PHE A 573 -19.58 49.63 -13.13
CA PHE A 573 -20.92 49.86 -12.57
C PHE A 573 -21.73 48.57 -12.45
N SER A 574 -22.31 48.35 -11.27
CA SER A 574 -23.29 47.32 -10.97
C SER A 574 -24.33 47.87 -10.01
N GLU A 575 -25.60 47.51 -10.20
CA GLU A 575 -26.74 47.98 -9.39
C GLU A 575 -26.57 47.71 -7.89
N ASN A 576 -25.85 46.63 -7.54
CA ASN A 576 -25.60 46.17 -6.18
C ASN A 576 -24.30 46.71 -5.56
N ALA A 577 -23.40 47.31 -6.36
CA ALA A 577 -22.16 47.89 -5.85
C ALA A 577 -22.41 49.31 -5.36
N LEU A 578 -22.24 49.52 -4.04
CA LEU A 578 -22.52 50.80 -3.39
C LEU A 578 -21.28 51.71 -3.27
N GLN A 579 -20.08 51.19 -3.57
CA GLN A 579 -18.82 51.94 -3.46
C GLN A 579 -17.96 51.75 -4.71
N TYR A 580 -17.34 52.84 -5.15
CA TYR A 580 -16.48 52.89 -6.32
C TYR A 580 -15.21 53.67 -6.01
N SER A 581 -14.10 53.27 -6.63
CA SER A 581 -12.83 54.02 -6.63
C SER A 581 -12.49 54.46 -8.05
N VAL A 582 -11.97 55.67 -8.20
CA VAL A 582 -11.56 56.23 -9.49
C VAL A 582 -10.29 57.04 -9.31
N ASN A 583 -9.28 56.80 -10.14
CA ASN A 583 -8.08 57.61 -10.20
C ASN A 583 -8.10 58.50 -11.45
N VAL A 584 -7.71 59.77 -11.31
CA VAL A 584 -7.56 60.72 -12.42
C VAL A 584 -6.24 61.48 -12.35
N ASP A 585 -5.71 61.83 -13.51
CA ASP A 585 -4.48 62.61 -13.62
C ASP A 585 -4.62 64.00 -12.99
N ASN A 586 -3.49 64.60 -12.58
CA ASN A 586 -3.48 65.91 -11.95
C ASN A 586 -4.16 67.01 -12.78
N ARG A 587 -4.16 66.89 -14.11
CA ARG A 587 -4.76 67.88 -15.03
C ARG A 587 -6.29 67.88 -15.02
N VAL A 588 -6.94 66.84 -14.51
CA VAL A 588 -8.41 66.73 -14.44
C VAL A 588 -8.91 67.50 -13.21
N THR A 589 -9.18 68.79 -13.36
CA THR A 589 -9.72 69.65 -12.28
C THR A 589 -11.22 69.48 -12.05
N SER A 590 -11.92 68.84 -12.99
CA SER A 590 -13.36 68.54 -12.90
C SER A 590 -13.73 67.33 -13.75
N ILE A 591 -14.74 66.57 -13.32
CA ILE A 591 -15.41 65.53 -14.11
C ILE A 591 -16.86 65.87 -14.37
N LYS A 592 -17.42 65.28 -15.42
CA LYS A 592 -18.87 65.26 -15.68
C LYS A 592 -19.41 63.90 -15.24
N LEU A 593 -20.37 63.91 -14.33
CA LEU A 593 -21.06 62.74 -13.77
C LEU A 593 -22.49 62.66 -14.31
N THR A 594 -22.89 61.49 -14.80
CA THR A 594 -24.26 61.23 -15.23
C THR A 594 -24.79 59.99 -14.51
N THR A 595 -25.97 60.11 -13.90
CA THR A 595 -26.66 59.04 -13.19
C THR A 595 -28.07 58.88 -13.74
N VAL A 596 -28.51 57.65 -14.01
CA VAL A 596 -29.90 57.36 -14.42
C VAL A 596 -30.54 56.48 -13.35
N THR A 597 -31.65 56.91 -12.78
CA THR A 597 -32.49 56.12 -11.87
C THR A 597 -33.16 54.96 -12.60
N ALA A 598 -33.34 53.82 -11.91
CA ALA A 598 -34.08 52.68 -12.45
C ALA A 598 -35.57 52.95 -12.57
N ASP A 599 -36.12 53.69 -11.59
CA ASP A 599 -37.49 54.18 -11.58
C ASP A 599 -37.58 55.63 -12.07
N SER A 600 -38.58 55.95 -12.91
CA SER A 600 -38.78 57.29 -13.47
C SER A 600 -39.35 58.30 -12.47
N ASN A 601 -39.99 57.84 -11.40
CA ASN A 601 -40.57 58.67 -10.34
C ASN A 601 -39.60 58.89 -9.16
N ALA A 602 -38.49 58.13 -9.11
CA ALA A 602 -37.45 58.31 -8.10
C ALA A 602 -36.68 59.63 -8.29
N THR A 603 -36.21 60.22 -7.19
CA THR A 603 -35.39 61.43 -7.19
C THR A 603 -33.94 61.11 -6.85
N VAL A 604 -33.00 61.91 -7.37
CA VAL A 604 -31.57 61.75 -7.12
C VAL A 604 -30.96 63.04 -6.58
N THR A 605 -30.08 62.91 -5.58
CA THR A 605 -29.22 63.99 -5.10
C THR A 605 -27.75 63.60 -5.24
N ILE A 606 -26.90 64.54 -5.64
CA ILE A 606 -25.44 64.38 -5.73
C ILE A 606 -24.80 65.40 -4.78
N ASN A 607 -23.99 64.93 -3.83
CA ASN A 607 -23.44 65.73 -2.73
C ASN A 607 -24.51 66.57 -2.01
N GLY A 608 -25.69 65.98 -1.80
CA GLY A 608 -26.85 66.63 -1.16
C GLY A 608 -27.63 67.59 -2.06
N THR A 609 -27.19 67.87 -3.28
CA THR A 609 -27.91 68.75 -4.22
C THR A 609 -28.82 67.92 -5.13
N LYS A 610 -30.12 68.26 -5.20
CA LYS A 610 -31.08 67.58 -6.07
C LYS A 610 -30.74 67.81 -7.55
N VAL A 611 -30.69 66.74 -8.33
CA VAL A 611 -30.40 66.77 -9.77
C VAL A 611 -31.51 66.04 -10.54
N ILE A 612 -31.54 66.24 -11.85
CA ILE A 612 -32.46 65.53 -12.76
C ILE A 612 -31.76 64.26 -13.26
N SER A 613 -32.45 63.12 -13.19
CA SER A 613 -31.98 61.83 -13.71
C SER A 613 -31.57 61.94 -15.19
N GLY A 614 -30.38 61.46 -15.54
CA GLY A 614 -29.82 61.53 -16.89
C GLY A 614 -29.13 62.85 -17.27
N ASN A 615 -29.22 63.91 -16.46
CA ASN A 615 -28.50 65.16 -16.72
C ASN A 615 -26.99 65.03 -16.38
N VAL A 616 -26.19 65.76 -17.14
CA VAL A 616 -24.73 65.82 -16.95
C VAL A 616 -24.38 66.85 -15.88
N ILE A 617 -23.75 66.43 -14.80
CA ILE A 617 -23.42 67.26 -13.64
C ILE A 617 -21.90 67.45 -13.51
N PRO A 618 -21.36 68.68 -13.61
CA PRO A 618 -19.94 68.92 -13.39
C PRO A 618 -19.58 68.90 -11.90
N ILE A 619 -18.57 68.12 -11.52
CA ILE A 619 -18.03 68.04 -10.16
C ILE A 619 -16.59 68.54 -10.20
N SER A 620 -16.27 69.55 -9.39
CA SER A 620 -14.90 70.06 -9.23
C SER A 620 -14.10 69.15 -8.31
N LEU A 621 -12.82 68.96 -8.61
CA LEU A 621 -11.92 68.07 -7.87
C LEU A 621 -10.77 68.86 -7.23
N ASN A 622 -10.59 68.66 -5.94
CA ASN A 622 -9.37 69.01 -5.23
C ASN A 622 -8.27 67.99 -5.53
N THR A 623 -7.01 68.38 -5.35
CA THR A 623 -5.90 67.40 -5.39
C THR A 623 -6.03 66.42 -4.22
N GLY A 624 -5.76 65.13 -4.47
CA GLY A 624 -5.98 64.05 -3.51
C GLY A 624 -7.41 63.51 -3.52
N ASN A 625 -7.89 63.07 -2.36
CA ASN A 625 -9.17 62.39 -2.22
C ASN A 625 -10.36 63.35 -2.29
N ASN A 626 -11.35 62.99 -3.11
CA ASN A 626 -12.63 63.65 -3.25
C ASN A 626 -13.72 62.58 -3.07
N MET A 627 -14.69 62.84 -2.21
CA MET A 627 -15.81 61.93 -2.00
C MET A 627 -17.06 62.49 -2.68
N ILE A 628 -17.71 61.66 -3.50
CA ILE A 628 -18.97 61.99 -4.17
C ILE A 628 -20.06 61.04 -3.66
N THR A 629 -21.12 61.59 -3.08
CA THR A 629 -22.25 60.82 -2.55
C THR A 629 -23.47 61.00 -3.44
N ILE A 630 -24.08 59.90 -3.87
CA ILE A 630 -25.27 59.87 -4.72
C ILE A 630 -26.38 59.17 -3.93
N LEU A 631 -27.44 59.89 -3.58
CA LEU A 631 -28.57 59.36 -2.83
C LEU A 631 -29.81 59.34 -3.74
N ILE A 632 -30.42 58.16 -3.87
CA ILE A 632 -31.67 57.94 -4.59
C ILE A 632 -32.80 57.80 -3.57
N THR A 633 -33.93 58.45 -3.82
CA THR A 633 -35.16 58.33 -3.02
C THR A 633 -36.29 57.88 -3.93
N ALA A 634 -36.82 56.68 -3.67
CA ALA A 634 -37.99 56.13 -4.36
C ALA A 634 -39.26 56.90 -4.01
N GLU A 635 -40.34 56.67 -4.76
CA GLU A 635 -41.60 57.40 -4.60
C GLU A 635 -42.21 57.18 -3.19
N ASN A 636 -42.00 55.99 -2.61
CA ASN A 636 -42.47 55.67 -1.25
C ASN A 636 -41.58 56.22 -0.11
N GLY A 637 -40.48 56.89 -0.45
CA GLY A 637 -39.51 57.43 0.51
C GLY A 637 -38.34 56.51 0.87
N SER A 638 -38.29 55.28 0.34
CA SER A 638 -37.15 54.38 0.50
C SER A 638 -35.91 54.99 -0.15
N THR A 639 -34.72 54.78 0.44
CA THR A 639 -33.48 55.38 -0.07
C THR A 639 -32.35 54.39 -0.26
N LYS A 640 -31.46 54.68 -1.23
CA LYS A 640 -30.21 53.93 -1.47
C LYS A 640 -29.09 54.91 -1.81
N THR A 641 -27.90 54.66 -1.26
CA THR A 641 -26.73 55.57 -1.40
C THR A 641 -25.57 54.88 -2.10
N TYR A 642 -25.01 55.53 -3.12
CA TYR A 642 -23.79 55.14 -3.83
C TYR A 642 -22.67 56.15 -3.53
N ALA A 643 -21.44 55.67 -3.32
CA ALA A 643 -20.28 56.50 -3.01
C ALA A 643 -19.14 56.31 -4.02
N ILE A 644 -18.55 57.41 -4.49
CA ILE A 644 -17.36 57.39 -5.35
C ILE A 644 -16.20 58.06 -4.62
N HIS A 645 -15.13 57.30 -4.39
CA HIS A 645 -13.85 57.78 -3.92
C HIS A 645 -12.96 58.12 -5.13
N MET A 646 -12.87 59.41 -5.42
CA MET A 646 -12.09 59.96 -6.52
C MET A 646 -10.72 60.42 -6.00
N ASN A 647 -9.62 59.89 -6.52
CA ASN A 647 -8.28 60.34 -6.19
C ASN A 647 -7.65 61.07 -7.39
N ARG A 648 -7.38 62.37 -7.23
CA ARG A 648 -6.71 63.20 -8.23
C ARG A 648 -5.22 63.33 -7.90
N ALA A 649 -4.36 62.89 -8.81
CA ALA A 649 -2.90 62.94 -8.62
C ALA A 649 -2.37 64.37 -8.34
N ALA A 650 -1.22 64.48 -7.67
CA ALA A 650 -0.52 65.76 -7.43
C ALA A 650 0.29 66.22 -8.66
N ALA A 651 0.61 67.52 -8.76
CA ALA A 651 1.28 68.09 -9.93
C ALA A 651 2.73 67.61 -10.05
N SER A 652 3.11 67.07 -11.21
CA SER A 652 4.50 66.76 -11.53
C SER A 652 5.18 67.98 -12.16
N GLY A 653 6.30 68.42 -11.58
CA GLY A 653 7.14 69.48 -12.14
C GLY A 653 7.84 69.02 -13.42
N GLY A 654 7.67 69.76 -14.51
CA GLY A 654 8.22 69.43 -15.82
C GLY A 654 9.62 69.96 -16.09
N GLY A 655 10.28 69.37 -17.10
CA GLY A 655 11.40 69.93 -17.85
C GLY A 655 11.40 69.30 -19.26
N GLY A 656 11.36 70.13 -20.32
CA GLY A 656 11.12 69.69 -21.70
C GLY A 656 12.16 70.15 -22.73
N SER A 657 11.76 70.00 -24.01
CA SER A 657 12.34 70.48 -25.29
C SER A 657 13.24 69.47 -26.03
N GLY A 658 13.14 69.19 -27.34
CA GLY A 658 12.26 69.65 -28.43
C GLY A 658 12.79 69.20 -29.83
N GLY A 659 11.89 69.09 -30.82
CA GLY A 659 12.12 69.01 -32.30
C GLY A 659 12.37 67.60 -32.89
N GLY A 660 11.87 67.16 -34.05
CA GLY A 660 10.98 67.68 -35.09
C GLY A 660 10.93 66.70 -36.29
N THR A 661 9.71 66.41 -36.78
CA THR A 661 9.28 66.10 -38.18
C THR A 661 9.73 64.83 -38.95
N SER A 662 8.77 63.97 -39.39
CA SER A 662 8.38 63.75 -40.82
C SER A 662 7.72 62.38 -41.11
N GLY A 663 6.65 62.39 -41.91
CA GLY A 663 6.08 61.28 -42.70
C GLY A 663 5.24 60.24 -41.92
N SER A 664 4.12 59.68 -42.36
CA SER A 664 3.29 59.74 -43.58
C SER A 664 2.29 58.57 -43.45
N ASN A 665 0.98 58.84 -43.48
CA ASN A 665 -0.07 58.03 -44.15
C ASN A 665 0.13 56.51 -44.34
N ARG A 666 -0.75 55.66 -43.77
CA ARG A 666 -1.90 55.03 -44.48
C ARG A 666 -2.59 53.91 -43.66
N ASP A 667 -3.91 54.06 -43.56
CA ASP A 667 -4.97 53.09 -43.86
C ASP A 667 -5.11 51.71 -43.20
N LYS A 668 -6.39 51.48 -42.82
CA LYS A 668 -7.21 50.24 -42.88
C LYS A 668 -7.06 49.27 -41.71
N GLN A 669 -8.07 49.25 -40.85
CA GLN A 669 -9.31 48.46 -40.92
C GLN A 669 -9.14 47.06 -40.31
N GLN A 670 -9.78 46.92 -39.15
CA GLN A 670 -10.84 45.96 -38.90
C GLN A 670 -10.50 44.45 -39.03
N GLN A 671 -10.80 43.77 -37.92
CA GLN A 671 -11.69 42.60 -37.85
C GLN A 671 -11.06 41.30 -37.32
N THR A 672 -11.52 40.98 -36.10
CA THR A 672 -11.97 39.67 -35.59
C THR A 672 -10.97 38.55 -35.32
N ASN A 673 -11.02 38.09 -34.07
CA ASN A 673 -11.34 36.74 -33.57
C ASN A 673 -10.86 35.55 -34.46
N GLU A 674 -10.23 34.49 -33.95
CA GLU A 674 -10.43 33.82 -32.66
C GLU A 674 -9.40 32.66 -32.54
N THR A 675 -9.09 32.27 -31.30
CA THR A 675 -8.94 30.87 -30.84
C THR A 675 -7.59 30.11 -30.98
N GLU A 676 -7.10 29.76 -29.78
CA GLU A 676 -6.49 28.49 -29.34
C GLU A 676 -4.98 28.15 -29.50
N LYS A 677 -4.39 27.98 -28.30
CA LYS A 677 -3.65 26.80 -27.79
C LYS A 677 -2.17 26.56 -28.16
N THR A 678 -1.40 26.56 -27.06
CA THR A 678 -0.34 25.64 -26.60
C THR A 678 1.05 25.70 -27.22
N GLU A 679 2.03 25.88 -26.31
CA GLU A 679 3.44 25.39 -26.20
C GLU A 679 4.20 25.04 -27.50
N GLU A 680 5.49 25.34 -27.67
CA GLU A 680 6.66 25.00 -26.83
C GLU A 680 7.87 25.43 -27.69
N ILE A 681 8.95 26.07 -27.21
CA ILE A 681 10.33 25.87 -27.76
C ILE A 681 11.40 26.10 -26.68
N LYS A 682 12.30 25.11 -26.61
CA LYS A 682 13.54 24.94 -25.84
C LYS A 682 14.66 25.98 -26.07
N GLU A 683 15.53 26.02 -25.06
CA GLU A 683 16.88 26.59 -24.96
C GLU A 683 17.84 26.38 -26.16
N ILE A 684 18.87 27.24 -26.26
CA ILE A 684 20.29 26.87 -26.01
C ILE A 684 21.18 28.14 -25.85
N GLU A 685 21.79 28.21 -24.67
CA GLU A 685 23.15 28.59 -24.24
C GLU A 685 23.92 29.84 -24.73
N GLY A 686 24.49 30.54 -23.73
CA GLY A 686 25.95 30.76 -23.70
C GLY A 686 26.48 32.09 -23.15
N SER A 687 26.75 32.15 -21.84
CA SER A 687 28.09 32.42 -21.24
C SER A 687 28.04 33.19 -19.90
N LYS A 688 28.77 32.62 -18.92
CA LYS A 688 29.00 33.05 -17.52
C LYS A 688 30.14 34.09 -17.46
N ASP A 689 30.14 35.03 -16.50
CA ASP A 689 30.79 34.76 -15.20
C ASP A 689 30.53 35.81 -14.09
N THR A 690 30.14 35.25 -12.94
CA THR A 690 30.44 35.58 -11.53
C THR A 690 30.37 37.02 -10.98
N GLN A 691 29.38 37.22 -10.10
CA GLN A 691 29.59 37.80 -8.76
C GLN A 691 28.93 36.86 -7.72
N GLU A 692 29.72 36.41 -6.75
CA GLU A 692 29.26 35.60 -5.60
C GLU A 692 28.23 36.40 -4.78
N ALA A 693 26.99 35.90 -4.72
CA ALA A 693 25.99 36.35 -3.77
C ALA A 693 26.13 35.53 -2.47
N SER A 694 26.09 36.23 -1.33
CA SER A 694 26.01 35.60 -0.01
C SER A 694 24.85 34.59 0.07
N PRO A 695 24.97 33.50 0.86
CA PRO A 695 23.92 32.48 0.94
C PRO A 695 22.59 33.10 1.39
N PRO A 696 21.45 32.61 0.90
CA PRO A 696 20.14 33.14 1.27
C PRO A 696 19.89 32.91 2.77
N GLN A 697 19.87 33.99 3.56
CA GLN A 697 19.43 33.93 4.95
C GLN A 697 17.95 33.57 5.00
N LYS A 698 17.59 32.52 5.74
CA LYS A 698 16.20 32.12 5.96
C LYS A 698 15.66 32.92 7.16
N ARG A 699 14.68 33.78 6.91
CA ARG A 699 14.05 34.61 7.95
C ARG A 699 12.58 34.26 8.10
N ILE A 700 12.19 33.89 9.32
CA ILE A 700 10.82 33.56 9.70
C ILE A 700 10.35 34.55 10.78
N LEU A 701 9.23 35.23 10.54
CA LEU A 701 8.55 36.11 11.51
C LEU A 701 7.16 35.55 11.82
N LEU A 702 6.91 35.20 13.08
CA LEU A 702 5.64 34.65 13.53
C LEU A 702 5.14 35.37 14.78
N THR A 703 3.82 35.56 14.89
CA THR A 703 3.19 36.20 16.06
C THR A 703 2.37 35.19 16.84
N ILE A 704 2.55 35.14 18.16
CA ILE A 704 1.79 34.23 19.02
C ILE A 704 0.28 34.49 18.89
N GLY A 705 -0.50 33.44 18.65
CA GLY A 705 -1.96 33.53 18.47
C GLY A 705 -2.42 33.96 17.08
N LYS A 706 -1.52 34.09 16.10
CA LYS A 706 -1.86 34.31 14.68
C LYS A 706 -1.41 33.12 13.84
N ARG A 707 -2.19 32.80 12.80
CA ARG A 707 -1.80 31.81 11.77
C ARG A 707 -0.93 32.41 10.67
N GLU A 708 -0.94 33.73 10.53
CA GLU A 708 -0.13 34.45 9.57
C GLU A 708 1.36 34.43 9.98
N ILE A 709 2.21 34.06 9.04
CA ILE A 709 3.66 33.98 9.20
C ILE A 709 4.33 34.59 7.97
N VAL A 710 5.45 35.29 8.15
CA VAL A 710 6.23 35.84 7.03
C VAL A 710 7.52 35.06 6.89
N LEU A 711 7.68 34.38 5.75
CA LEU A 711 8.88 33.66 5.36
C LEU A 711 9.57 34.44 4.23
N ASN A 712 10.79 34.90 4.44
CA ASN A 712 11.58 35.59 3.41
C ASN A 712 10.84 36.75 2.68
N ASN A 713 9.98 37.49 3.41
CA ASN A 713 9.09 38.57 2.93
C ASN A 713 7.81 38.14 2.20
N GLU A 714 7.49 36.85 2.18
CA GLU A 714 6.21 36.32 1.69
C GLU A 714 5.31 35.86 2.85
N THR A 715 4.02 36.18 2.79
CA THR A 715 3.05 35.79 3.81
C THR A 715 2.50 34.39 3.54
N HIS A 716 2.56 33.52 4.54
CA HIS A 716 1.97 32.19 4.54
C HIS A 716 0.98 32.01 5.71
N GLN A 717 0.22 30.91 5.66
CA GLN A 717 -0.72 30.52 6.71
C GLN A 717 -0.29 29.20 7.36
N LEU A 718 -0.16 29.20 8.68
CA LEU A 718 0.01 28.01 9.49
C LEU A 718 -1.33 27.27 9.64
N ASP A 719 -1.28 25.95 9.60
CA ASP A 719 -2.43 25.09 9.84
C ASP A 719 -2.80 24.96 11.33
N ALA A 720 -1.92 25.39 12.24
CA ALA A 720 -2.19 25.56 13.66
C ALA A 720 -1.45 26.78 14.24
N MET A 721 -2.04 27.45 15.23
CA MET A 721 -1.48 28.69 15.80
C MET A 721 -0.35 28.37 16.80
N PRO A 722 0.77 29.11 16.78
CA PRO A 722 1.75 29.06 17.85
C PRO A 722 1.16 29.66 19.12
N PHE A 723 1.45 29.06 20.27
CA PHE A 723 0.91 29.49 21.56
C PHE A 723 1.93 29.32 22.68
N ILE A 724 1.68 29.97 23.83
CA ILE A 724 2.47 29.78 25.04
C ILE A 724 1.81 28.69 25.85
N ASP A 725 2.55 27.62 26.14
CA ASP A 725 2.11 26.56 27.02
C ASP A 725 1.95 27.07 28.45
N GLY A 726 0.74 26.94 29.01
CA GLY A 726 0.40 27.48 30.33
C GLY A 726 1.07 26.76 31.50
N GLU A 727 1.58 25.54 31.29
CA GLU A 727 2.26 24.74 32.32
C GLU A 727 3.76 25.04 32.37
N THR A 728 4.39 25.20 31.20
CA THR A 728 5.85 25.33 31.08
C THR A 728 6.33 26.72 30.69
N ASN A 729 5.41 27.64 30.36
CA ASN A 729 5.70 28.99 29.85
C ASN A 729 6.65 28.96 28.63
N ARG A 730 6.60 27.89 27.83
CA ARG A 730 7.35 27.74 26.58
C ARG A 730 6.46 28.02 25.38
N ILE A 731 7.05 28.62 24.36
CA ILE A 731 6.38 28.82 23.08
C ILE A 731 6.39 27.48 22.34
N LEU A 732 5.21 26.96 22.06
CA LEU A 732 5.00 25.77 21.25
C LEU A 732 4.59 26.17 19.83
N VAL A 733 5.27 25.57 18.85
CA VAL A 733 5.03 25.83 17.42
C VAL A 733 4.72 24.55 16.66
N PRO A 734 3.95 24.62 15.56
CA PRO A 734 3.76 23.48 14.66
C PRO A 734 5.10 23.03 14.07
N LEU A 735 5.49 21.79 14.40
CA LEU A 735 6.83 21.29 14.12
C LEU A 735 7.17 21.26 12.62
N LYS A 736 6.24 20.74 11.83
CA LYS A 736 6.47 20.45 10.40
C LYS A 736 6.83 21.72 9.63
N PHE A 737 6.00 22.75 9.76
CA PHE A 737 6.20 24.00 9.03
C PHE A 737 7.52 24.68 9.40
N ILE A 738 7.83 24.80 10.70
CA ILE A 738 9.05 25.49 11.15
C ILE A 738 10.31 24.72 10.72
N SER A 739 10.29 23.40 10.80
CA SER A 739 11.43 22.57 10.40
C SER A 739 11.66 22.63 8.88
N GLU A 740 10.59 22.52 8.08
CA GLU A 740 10.65 22.63 6.61
C GLU A 740 11.09 24.04 6.17
N ALA A 741 10.58 25.09 6.81
CA ALA A 741 10.97 26.48 6.55
C ALA A 741 12.46 26.73 6.86
N LEU A 742 13.03 26.01 7.83
CA LEU A 742 14.47 26.06 8.13
C LEU A 742 15.31 25.20 7.19
N GLY A 743 14.71 24.26 6.45
CA GLY A 743 15.38 23.41 5.45
C GLY A 743 15.44 21.93 5.81
N ALA A 744 14.84 21.53 6.93
CA ALA A 744 14.81 20.15 7.37
C ALA A 744 13.63 19.39 6.75
N THR A 745 13.81 18.08 6.55
CA THR A 745 12.71 17.15 6.26
C THR A 745 12.17 16.55 7.55
N VAL A 746 10.85 16.32 7.62
CA VAL A 746 10.17 15.80 8.81
C VAL A 746 9.39 14.54 8.47
N ALA A 747 9.71 13.43 9.15
CA ALA A 747 9.04 12.14 9.01
C ALA A 747 8.38 11.73 10.34
N TRP A 748 7.12 11.32 10.28
CA TRP A 748 6.40 10.74 11.42
C TRP A 748 6.60 9.22 11.43
N LEU A 749 7.05 8.68 12.57
CA LEU A 749 7.22 7.26 12.83
C LEU A 749 6.09 6.80 13.77
N PRO A 750 4.96 6.29 13.22
CA PRO A 750 3.76 6.03 14.01
C PRO A 750 3.94 4.91 15.04
N GLU A 751 4.73 3.88 14.72
CA GLU A 751 4.92 2.70 15.57
C GLU A 751 5.59 3.04 16.91
N THR A 752 6.54 3.98 16.88
CA THR A 752 7.29 4.42 18.07
C THR A 752 6.78 5.76 18.62
N ARG A 753 5.79 6.38 17.97
CA ARG A 753 5.31 7.74 18.24
C ARG A 753 6.45 8.77 18.21
N GLN A 754 7.33 8.63 17.23
CA GLN A 754 8.50 9.49 17.06
C GLN A 754 8.40 10.40 15.85
N VAL A 755 9.08 11.54 15.91
CA VAL A 755 9.30 12.41 14.75
C VAL A 755 10.78 12.41 14.45
N LEU A 756 11.14 12.01 13.25
CA LEU A 756 12.49 12.11 12.69
C LEU A 756 12.60 13.42 11.90
N ILE A 757 13.58 14.25 12.23
CA ILE A 757 13.89 15.50 11.55
C ILE A 757 15.30 15.38 11.01
N THR A 758 15.49 15.63 9.72
CA THR A 758 16.80 15.53 9.08
C THR A 758 17.12 16.80 8.32
N GLU A 759 18.30 17.36 8.55
CA GLU A 759 18.80 18.54 7.85
C GLU A 759 20.30 18.40 7.59
N GLY A 760 20.67 18.16 6.33
CA GLY A 760 22.05 17.80 5.99
C GLY A 760 22.47 16.53 6.74
N ASP A 761 23.56 16.61 7.51
CA ASP A 761 24.06 15.51 8.34
C ASP A 761 23.46 15.48 9.76
N THR A 762 22.58 16.44 10.10
CA THR A 762 21.94 16.50 11.41
C THR A 762 20.64 15.69 11.43
N GLU A 763 20.57 14.73 12.34
CA GLU A 763 19.42 13.88 12.61
C GLU A 763 18.87 14.16 14.02
N ILE A 764 17.59 14.50 14.14
CA ILE A 764 16.91 14.73 15.42
C ILE A 764 15.72 13.79 15.52
N LEU A 765 15.70 12.93 16.54
CA LEU A 765 14.61 12.01 16.83
C LEU A 765 13.89 12.44 18.11
N LEU A 766 12.65 12.91 17.96
CA LEU A 766 11.77 13.32 19.04
C LEU A 766 10.77 12.22 19.36
N THR A 767 10.46 11.98 20.63
CA THR A 767 9.38 11.06 21.03
C THR A 767 8.23 11.84 21.66
N ILE A 768 6.99 11.64 21.19
CA ILE A 768 5.82 12.36 21.72
C ILE A 768 5.58 11.98 23.19
N GLY A 769 5.46 12.98 24.06
CA GLY A 769 5.31 12.79 25.50
C GLY A 769 6.60 12.38 26.21
N SER A 770 7.77 12.58 25.60
CA SER A 770 9.08 12.41 26.24
C SER A 770 9.88 13.71 26.20
N LYS A 771 10.66 13.95 27.25
CA LYS A 771 11.65 15.02 27.31
C LYS A 771 13.01 14.60 26.75
N GLU A 772 13.17 13.33 26.40
CA GLU A 772 14.40 12.80 25.81
C GLU A 772 14.35 12.94 24.28
N VAL A 773 15.38 13.57 23.74
CA VAL A 773 15.56 13.81 22.30
C VAL A 773 16.91 13.23 21.90
N LEU A 774 16.98 12.48 20.79
CA LEU A 774 18.25 12.02 20.25
C LEU A 774 18.69 12.97 19.13
N VAL A 775 19.91 13.47 19.19
CA VAL A 775 20.53 14.29 18.14
C VAL A 775 21.79 13.56 17.68
N ASN A 776 21.82 13.12 16.43
CA ASN A 776 22.90 12.30 15.87
C ASN A 776 23.25 11.07 16.72
N GLY A 777 22.23 10.47 17.35
CA GLY A 777 22.36 9.33 18.26
C GLY A 777 22.74 9.67 19.71
N GLU A 778 23.02 10.93 20.04
CA GLU A 778 23.29 11.39 21.41
C GLU A 778 22.02 11.90 22.09
N MET A 779 21.76 11.46 23.33
CA MET A 779 20.58 11.87 24.09
C MET A 779 20.77 13.23 24.74
N ILE A 780 19.84 14.15 24.48
CA ILE A 780 19.68 15.42 25.18
C ILE A 780 18.32 15.48 25.87
N LEU A 781 18.25 16.25 26.95
CA LEU A 781 17.02 16.50 27.69
C LEU A 781 16.48 17.88 27.35
N ILE A 782 15.21 17.95 26.98
CA ILE A 782 14.48 19.20 26.78
C ILE A 782 13.53 19.48 27.94
N ASP A 783 13.21 20.74 28.17
CA ASP A 783 12.45 21.17 29.35
C ASP A 783 10.93 20.96 29.23
N THR A 784 10.41 20.94 28.00
CA THR A 784 9.00 20.70 27.67
C THR A 784 8.89 19.60 26.62
N GLU A 785 8.02 18.61 26.87
CA GLU A 785 7.82 17.46 25.98
C GLU A 785 7.09 17.85 24.68
N PRO A 786 7.37 17.20 23.52
CA PRO A 786 6.57 17.32 22.31
C PRO A 786 5.16 16.77 22.52
N ARG A 787 4.14 17.47 22.03
CA ARG A 787 2.73 17.10 22.21
C ARG A 787 1.98 17.10 20.88
N ILE A 788 0.98 16.24 20.75
CA ILE A 788 0.01 16.30 19.65
C ILE A 788 -1.21 17.08 20.14
N ILE A 789 -1.55 18.17 19.45
CA ILE A 789 -2.64 19.09 19.84
C ILE A 789 -3.68 19.14 18.72
N PRO A 790 -5.00 19.18 19.03
CA PRO A 790 -6.05 19.30 18.02
C PRO A 790 -5.80 20.44 17.03
N PRO A 791 -5.92 20.21 15.70
CA PRO A 791 -6.53 19.04 15.04
C PRO A 791 -5.52 17.91 14.69
N GLY A 792 -4.53 17.63 15.55
CA GLY A 792 -3.60 16.51 15.39
C GLY A 792 -2.20 16.92 14.90
N ARG A 793 -1.75 18.14 15.22
CA ARG A 793 -0.40 18.61 14.87
C ARG A 793 0.57 18.38 16.01
N THR A 794 1.80 18.00 15.67
CA THR A 794 2.91 17.92 16.63
C THR A 794 3.42 19.33 16.93
N PHE A 795 3.39 19.68 18.20
CA PHE A 795 3.92 20.91 18.76
C PHE A 795 5.19 20.63 19.55
N VAL A 796 6.21 21.45 19.33
CA VAL A 796 7.51 21.32 20.00
C VAL A 796 7.94 22.70 20.50
N PRO A 797 8.71 22.77 21.61
CA PRO A 797 9.28 24.04 22.06
C PRO A 797 10.12 24.67 20.96
N LEU A 798 9.76 25.89 20.57
CA LEU A 798 10.37 26.56 19.42
C LEU A 798 11.89 26.67 19.55
N ARG A 799 12.36 26.96 20.76
CA ARG A 799 13.78 27.10 21.06
C ARG A 799 14.56 25.82 20.77
N VAL A 800 13.99 24.65 21.09
CA VAL A 800 14.62 23.34 20.86
C VAL A 800 14.83 23.13 19.36
N ILE A 801 13.78 23.29 18.54
CA ILE A 801 13.89 23.05 17.09
C ILE A 801 14.76 24.11 16.41
N GLY A 802 14.62 25.38 16.80
CA GLY A 802 15.44 26.46 16.25
C GLY A 802 16.93 26.25 16.54
N GLU A 803 17.30 26.05 17.80
CA GLU A 803 18.70 25.90 18.20
C GLU A 803 19.32 24.59 17.65
N LEU A 804 18.60 23.47 17.66
CA LEU A 804 19.10 22.19 17.14
C LEU A 804 19.28 22.17 15.61
N LEU A 805 18.50 22.97 14.89
CA LEU A 805 18.67 23.18 13.44
C LEU A 805 19.62 24.36 13.15
N GLY A 806 20.32 24.89 14.14
CA GLY A 806 21.33 25.95 13.96
C GLY A 806 20.76 27.33 13.64
N ALA A 807 19.49 27.59 13.95
CA ALA A 807 18.83 28.87 13.80
C ALA A 807 18.87 29.69 15.10
N THR A 808 18.94 31.01 14.99
CA THR A 808 18.83 31.95 16.11
C THR A 808 17.37 32.32 16.32
N VAL A 809 16.86 32.18 17.55
CA VAL A 809 15.47 32.52 17.91
C VAL A 809 15.45 33.72 18.84
N THR A 810 14.71 34.77 18.47
CA THR A 810 14.47 35.97 19.30
C THR A 810 12.98 36.18 19.51
N TYR A 811 12.60 36.62 20.71
CA TYR A 811 11.20 36.87 21.09
C TYR A 811 11.06 38.28 21.66
N ASP A 812 10.11 39.05 21.13
CA ASP A 812 9.74 40.38 21.62
C ASP A 812 8.44 40.28 22.44
N GLU A 813 8.53 40.53 23.74
CA GLU A 813 7.38 40.46 24.65
C GLU A 813 6.32 41.55 24.38
N GLY A 814 6.71 42.71 23.86
CA GLY A 814 5.80 43.84 23.61
C GLY A 814 4.93 43.64 22.37
N THR A 815 5.49 43.02 21.32
CA THR A 815 4.78 42.75 20.06
C THR A 815 4.27 41.30 19.96
N ARG A 816 4.72 40.42 20.85
CA ARG A 816 4.52 38.96 20.79
C ARG A 816 5.05 38.34 19.49
N GLU A 817 5.99 39.01 18.84
CA GLU A 817 6.65 38.57 17.62
C GLU A 817 7.85 37.68 17.96
N ILE A 818 8.02 36.65 17.16
CA ILE A 818 9.14 35.73 17.24
C ILE A 818 9.85 35.74 15.89
N ARG A 819 11.15 35.92 15.93
CA ARG A 819 12.01 35.99 14.77
C ARG A 819 13.03 34.86 14.81
N ILE A 820 13.05 34.07 13.74
CA ILE A 820 13.97 32.94 13.54
C ILE A 820 14.84 33.26 12.33
N GLU A 821 16.16 33.16 12.50
CA GLU A 821 17.13 33.45 11.44
C GLU A 821 18.16 32.33 11.32
N LYS A 822 18.41 31.88 10.10
CA LYS A 822 19.43 30.89 9.77
C LYS A 822 20.25 31.32 8.56
#